data_AF-A0ABD3PLC0-F1
#
_entry.id   AF-A0ABD3PLC0-F1
#
_cell.length_a   1.000
_cell.length_b   1.000
_cell.length_c   1.000
_cell.angle_alpha   90.00
_cell.angle_beta   90.00
_cell.angle_gamma   90.00
#
_symmetry.space_group_name_H-M   'P 1'
#
loop_
_entity.id
_entity.type
_entity.pdbx_description
1 polymer ?
#
loop_
_entity_poly.entity_id
_entity_poly.type
_entity_poly.pdbx_seq_one_letter_code
_entity_poly.pdbx_strand_id
1 'polypeptide(L)'
;MTNLKSIASDVIPAILLGFLTAILYLVAAYQFFCAALVCIIAWNVVVKTLELNDFRHRIKYSSLRGPRYIAALVATRLGLRDAIVDWSVLYSIGYAIVAGFTWNDADPNSLLVLWGISVMIGALMLAVLGLKVPHWLGLYPKSGLHLIDDTSNLAKQAVQDLVGSIPRDGEGEGCPEGSITDFRYQVRIAMGKHFAKFCFFLLPFYVGLKVWWFFVSVLIGYVFGYTYLYVVYKSRKRFRKHRGKVALLASAYMSIVSALMLMEGMSIANESWNLHFARRENGLMFVSFFGWFGICLLLQAANYYLNYTFKDRLPRPSAIERFSIAEINHSASLFDDTGRGGITTETNDLLEALAEGDEENEEGDGDGLGEPLMVSGRRTRFQKGYRDDANVSFFYRTGYFDPSSVSTTKELLERVVRGSVVETSSSKETYDLAVAQDGEPAKSYSSIWRALPFKPLCDIFVLGYRETFPCCYKNADFQKRSCCDKFVFMISRTVGILLNMLALYVALVACLATLQITNTKAKLPFVHEKLYKHMDSGPVCAFENKGGDIKTFSSEEDAHQAHYQIAHCGACGNCSNWIDLELQWSTRNSLAQQSQKCGIKTLGRGIHALQECLESPMIGGTHGFTTECAKCWAEDIFCTKSFCIFIYLQTRMTNQVGNFKVGPDSITSATCEEANCEAGNPGHFVPCVGANRRRMNITSDIARPGAQQCQIVDVHSWNEFFPPQI
;
A
#
# COMPACT_ATOMS: atom_id res chain seq x y z
N MET A 1 35.90 32.79 -18.00
CA MET A 1 35.18 31.53 -18.33
C MET A 1 35.99 30.26 -18.06
N THR A 2 37.32 30.31 -18.01
CA THR A 2 38.20 29.15 -17.74
C THR A 2 37.94 28.44 -16.41
N ASN A 3 37.78 29.18 -15.30
CA ASN A 3 37.59 28.57 -13.97
C ASN A 3 36.29 27.75 -13.80
N LEU A 4 35.27 27.92 -14.66
CA LEU A 4 34.07 27.07 -14.59
C LEU A 4 34.30 25.66 -15.16
N LYS A 5 35.29 25.45 -16.03
CA LYS A 5 35.56 24.12 -16.62
C LYS A 5 36.25 23.17 -15.64
N SER A 6 37.21 23.66 -14.84
CA SER A 6 37.89 22.84 -13.81
C SER A 6 36.94 22.44 -12.68
N ILE A 7 36.11 23.35 -12.19
CA ILE A 7 35.09 23.00 -11.18
C ILE A 7 34.12 21.95 -11.75
N ALA A 8 33.77 22.02 -13.04
CA ALA A 8 32.92 21.03 -13.67
C ALA A 8 33.60 19.67 -13.91
N SER A 9 34.92 19.61 -14.16
CA SER A 9 35.61 18.33 -14.40
C SER A 9 35.79 17.50 -13.14
N ASP A 10 35.96 18.14 -11.99
CA ASP A 10 36.42 17.43 -10.78
C ASP A 10 35.28 17.24 -9.77
N VAL A 11 34.37 18.23 -9.67
CA VAL A 11 33.23 18.16 -8.75
C VAL A 11 32.10 17.28 -9.32
N ILE A 12 31.91 17.23 -10.64
CA ILE A 12 30.83 16.40 -11.23
C ILE A 12 31.10 14.90 -11.03
N PRO A 13 32.29 14.34 -11.29
CA PRO A 13 32.60 12.94 -11.00
C PRO A 13 32.58 12.64 -9.51
N ALA A 14 33.07 13.53 -8.64
CA ALA A 14 33.00 13.34 -7.19
C ALA A 14 31.55 13.31 -6.67
N ILE A 15 30.69 14.19 -7.18
CA ILE A 15 29.25 14.16 -6.88
C ILE A 15 28.60 12.91 -7.47
N LEU A 16 28.85 12.54 -8.73
CA LEU A 16 28.27 11.33 -9.34
C LEU A 16 28.72 10.06 -8.62
N LEU A 17 30.00 9.95 -8.28
CA LEU A 17 30.56 8.81 -7.56
C LEU A 17 29.97 8.75 -6.15
N GLY A 18 29.91 9.87 -5.43
CA GLY A 18 29.25 9.98 -4.13
C GLY A 18 27.76 9.57 -4.20
N PHE A 19 27.05 10.00 -5.25
CA PHE A 19 25.65 9.64 -5.50
C PHE A 19 25.51 8.15 -5.85
N LEU A 20 26.42 7.58 -6.64
CA LEU A 20 26.48 6.15 -6.98
C LEU A 20 26.82 5.28 -5.77
N THR A 21 27.78 5.67 -4.93
CA THR A 21 28.08 4.96 -3.67
C THR A 21 26.95 5.09 -2.66
N ALA A 22 26.25 6.24 -2.61
CA ALA A 22 25.06 6.40 -1.80
C ALA A 22 23.89 5.54 -2.33
N ILE A 23 23.74 5.43 -3.65
CA ILE A 23 22.78 4.51 -4.30
C ILE A 23 23.14 3.04 -3.98
N LEU A 24 24.41 2.65 -4.05
CA LEU A 24 24.85 1.28 -3.72
C LEU A 24 24.66 0.95 -2.22
N TYR A 25 24.93 1.90 -1.32
CA TYR A 25 24.57 1.74 0.11
C TYR A 25 23.04 1.74 0.32
N LEU A 26 22.28 2.46 -0.49
CA LEU A 26 20.81 2.39 -0.52
C LEU A 26 20.29 1.07 -1.10
N VAL A 27 21.05 0.36 -1.94
CA VAL A 27 20.74 -1.01 -2.40
C VAL A 27 21.00 -2.04 -1.29
N ALA A 28 22.01 -1.84 -0.44
CA ALA A 28 22.12 -2.61 0.81
C ALA A 28 21.01 -2.26 1.84
N ALA A 29 20.53 -1.01 1.82
CA ALA A 29 19.41 -0.53 2.65
C ALA A 29 18.06 -0.54 1.90
N TYR A 30 17.86 -1.40 0.89
CA TYR A 30 16.76 -1.22 -0.07
C TYR A 30 15.38 -1.59 0.47
N GLN A 31 15.27 -2.63 1.30
CA GLN A 31 14.03 -2.94 2.04
C GLN A 31 13.57 -1.73 2.88
N PHE A 32 14.54 -1.09 3.53
CA PHE A 32 14.34 0.11 4.34
C PHE A 32 13.99 1.32 3.49
N PHE A 33 14.64 1.53 2.33
CA PHE A 33 14.27 2.58 1.39
C PHE A 33 12.84 2.38 0.87
N CYS A 34 12.45 1.16 0.51
CA CYS A 34 11.08 0.86 0.06
C CYS A 34 10.03 1.13 1.15
N ALA A 35 10.23 0.63 2.37
CA ALA A 35 9.32 0.88 3.49
C ALA A 35 9.23 2.39 3.83
N ALA A 36 10.38 3.07 3.90
CA ALA A 36 10.43 4.52 4.09
C ALA A 36 9.77 5.26 2.93
N LEU A 37 9.96 4.84 1.67
CA LEU A 37 9.38 5.47 0.49
C LEU A 37 7.86 5.38 0.47
N VAL A 38 7.26 4.24 0.84
CA VAL A 38 5.80 4.18 0.92
C VAL A 38 5.28 4.89 2.17
N CYS A 39 6.02 4.94 3.28
CA CYS A 39 5.71 5.86 4.38
C CYS A 39 5.75 7.33 3.93
N ILE A 40 6.77 7.74 3.16
CA ILE A 40 6.90 9.07 2.54
C ILE A 40 5.70 9.34 1.62
N ILE A 41 5.31 8.39 0.78
CA ILE A 41 4.24 8.59 -0.21
C ILE A 41 2.87 8.61 0.47
N ALA A 42 2.58 7.66 1.36
CA ALA A 42 1.38 7.67 2.19
C ALA A 42 1.27 9.00 2.94
N TRP A 43 2.33 9.41 3.65
CA TRP A 43 2.38 10.66 4.40
C TRP A 43 2.18 11.90 3.50
N ASN A 44 2.87 12.00 2.36
CA ASN A 44 2.71 13.16 1.45
C ASN A 44 1.33 13.17 0.77
N VAL A 45 0.79 12.01 0.40
CA VAL A 45 -0.54 11.91 -0.22
C VAL A 45 -1.62 12.37 0.76
N VAL A 46 -1.58 11.84 1.99
CA VAL A 46 -2.45 12.16 3.14
C VAL A 46 -2.32 13.63 3.55
N VAL A 47 -1.11 14.13 3.81
CA VAL A 47 -0.88 15.45 4.40
C VAL A 47 -1.07 16.60 3.40
N LYS A 48 -0.93 16.38 2.08
CA LYS A 48 -0.97 17.49 1.10
C LYS A 48 -2.04 17.47 0.02
N THR A 49 -2.57 16.32 -0.39
CA THR A 49 -3.19 16.23 -1.73
C THR A 49 -4.66 16.57 -1.78
N LEU A 50 -5.42 16.22 -0.74
CA LEU A 50 -6.87 16.11 -0.83
C LEU A 50 -7.58 17.15 0.06
N GLU A 51 -7.64 16.90 1.36
CA GLU A 51 -8.63 17.57 2.20
C GLU A 51 -8.18 18.95 2.71
N LEU A 52 -6.97 19.08 3.29
CA LEU A 52 -6.57 20.33 3.95
C LEU A 52 -6.51 21.55 3.02
N ASN A 53 -6.24 21.36 1.72
CA ASN A 53 -6.29 22.45 0.74
C ASN A 53 -7.71 22.69 0.22
N ASP A 54 -8.53 21.65 0.01
CA ASP A 54 -9.89 21.80 -0.50
C ASP A 54 -10.84 22.35 0.58
N PHE A 55 -10.78 21.86 1.82
CA PHE A 55 -11.44 22.50 2.98
C PHE A 55 -11.02 23.96 3.11
N ARG A 56 -9.72 24.28 3.16
CA ARG A 56 -9.26 25.69 3.25
C ARG A 56 -9.72 26.56 2.08
N HIS A 57 -9.89 25.99 0.90
CA HIS A 57 -10.43 26.69 -0.25
C HIS A 57 -11.94 26.91 -0.08
N ARG A 58 -12.73 25.85 0.13
CA ARG A 58 -14.19 25.92 0.30
C ARG A 58 -14.60 26.81 1.47
N ILE A 59 -13.98 26.67 2.63
CA ILE A 59 -14.26 27.52 3.81
C ILE A 59 -13.88 28.99 3.54
N LYS A 60 -12.93 29.28 2.63
CA LYS A 60 -12.62 30.68 2.21
C LYS A 60 -13.63 31.26 1.20
N TYR A 61 -14.37 30.43 0.50
CA TYR A 61 -15.42 30.85 -0.45
C TYR A 61 -16.83 30.81 0.16
N SER A 62 -17.07 30.07 1.24
CA SER A 62 -18.24 30.32 2.08
C SER A 62 -18.13 31.72 2.71
N SER A 63 -19.25 32.44 2.81
CA SER A 63 -19.31 33.80 3.33
C SER A 63 -18.99 33.92 4.83
N LEU A 64 -18.66 32.81 5.49
CA LEU A 64 -18.21 32.70 6.87
C LEU A 64 -16.87 33.43 7.11
N ARG A 65 -16.93 34.76 7.29
CA ARG A 65 -15.88 35.52 7.97
C ARG A 65 -16.30 35.68 9.44
N GLY A 66 -15.74 34.87 10.33
CA GLY A 66 -16.07 34.93 11.76
C GLY A 66 -15.50 33.77 12.60
N PRO A 67 -15.85 33.68 13.90
CA PRO A 67 -15.31 32.66 14.81
C PRO A 67 -15.50 31.21 14.33
N ARG A 68 -16.64 30.87 13.73
CA ARG A 68 -16.91 29.52 13.16
C ARG A 68 -15.91 29.14 12.04
N TYR A 69 -15.35 30.09 11.28
CA TYR A 69 -14.27 29.82 10.29
C TYR A 69 -12.99 29.35 10.99
N ILE A 70 -12.62 30.03 12.07
CA ILE A 70 -11.43 29.72 12.88
C ILE A 70 -11.63 28.37 13.56
N ALA A 71 -12.80 28.15 14.18
CA ALA A 71 -13.15 26.88 14.81
C ALA A 71 -13.13 25.71 13.82
N ALA A 72 -13.66 25.88 12.59
CA ALA A 72 -13.58 24.86 11.54
C ALA A 72 -12.12 24.54 11.14
N LEU A 73 -11.26 25.56 10.97
CA LEU A 73 -9.84 25.33 10.68
C LEU A 73 -9.09 24.62 11.82
N VAL A 74 -9.42 24.95 13.08
CA VAL A 74 -8.87 24.27 14.26
C VAL A 74 -9.39 22.84 14.34
N ALA A 75 -10.68 22.61 14.09
CA ALA A 75 -11.29 21.28 14.03
C ALA A 75 -10.66 20.41 12.94
N THR A 76 -10.42 20.93 11.72
CA THR A 76 -9.68 20.21 10.67
C THR A 76 -8.26 19.87 11.13
N ARG A 77 -7.54 20.81 11.77
CA ARG A 77 -6.17 20.58 12.25
C ARG A 77 -6.11 19.54 13.38
N LEU A 78 -7.08 19.54 14.29
CA LEU A 78 -7.18 18.57 15.37
C LEU A 78 -7.61 17.20 14.86
N GLY A 79 -8.63 17.11 14.00
CA GLY A 79 -9.06 15.86 13.37
C GLY A 79 -7.96 15.21 12.53
N LEU A 80 -7.13 16.02 11.85
CA LEU A 80 -5.93 15.55 11.17
C LEU A 80 -4.91 14.92 12.13
N ARG A 81 -4.68 15.57 13.29
CA ARG A 81 -3.76 15.06 14.32
C ARG A 81 -4.27 13.76 14.93
N ASP A 82 -5.56 13.69 15.25
CA ASP A 82 -6.19 12.49 15.80
C ASP A 82 -6.06 11.33 14.80
N ALA A 83 -6.46 11.56 13.54
CA ALA A 83 -6.34 10.57 12.48
C ALA A 83 -4.89 10.04 12.34
N ILE A 84 -3.89 10.93 12.33
CA ILE A 84 -2.48 10.52 12.30
C ILE A 84 -2.16 9.55 13.44
N VAL A 85 -2.66 9.80 14.66
CA VAL A 85 -2.45 8.90 15.80
C VAL A 85 -3.18 7.57 15.60
N ASP A 86 -4.48 7.57 15.30
CA ASP A 86 -5.28 6.34 15.16
C ASP A 86 -4.75 5.43 14.05
N TRP A 87 -4.44 6.01 12.90
CA TRP A 87 -3.96 5.27 11.75
C TRP A 87 -2.54 4.79 11.97
N SER A 88 -1.69 5.52 12.72
CA SER A 88 -0.38 5.00 13.16
C SER A 88 -0.52 3.83 14.13
N VAL A 89 -1.49 3.86 15.07
CA VAL A 89 -1.77 2.75 15.98
C VAL A 89 -2.28 1.53 15.21
N LEU A 90 -3.26 1.71 14.33
CA LEU A 90 -3.82 0.62 13.52
C LEU A 90 -2.78 0.03 12.54
N TYR A 91 -1.91 0.88 11.97
CA TYR A 91 -0.77 0.47 11.15
C TYR A 91 0.27 -0.31 11.95
N SER A 92 0.52 0.08 13.20
CA SER A 92 1.40 -0.66 14.13
C SER A 92 0.82 -2.02 14.53
N ILE A 93 -0.50 -2.12 14.72
CA ILE A 93 -1.20 -3.39 14.98
C ILE A 93 -1.15 -4.29 13.74
N GLY A 94 -1.50 -3.77 12.56
CA GLY A 94 -1.41 -4.53 11.30
C GLY A 94 0.01 -4.99 11.00
N TYR A 95 1.00 -4.14 11.28
CA TYR A 95 2.42 -4.50 11.23
C TYR A 95 2.76 -5.61 12.22
N ALA A 96 2.38 -5.50 13.50
CA ALA A 96 2.67 -6.51 14.52
C ALA A 96 2.06 -7.88 14.17
N ILE A 97 0.88 -7.89 13.54
CA ILE A 97 0.24 -9.11 13.02
C ILE A 97 1.08 -9.70 11.88
N VAL A 98 1.36 -8.93 10.81
CA VAL A 98 2.13 -9.43 9.65
C VAL A 98 3.55 -9.84 10.04
N ALA A 99 4.24 -9.04 10.86
CA ALA A 99 5.56 -9.33 11.37
C ALA A 99 5.52 -10.60 12.23
N GLY A 100 4.60 -10.70 13.20
CA GLY A 100 4.44 -11.90 14.03
C GLY A 100 4.28 -13.20 13.23
N PHE A 101 3.58 -13.14 12.09
CA PHE A 101 3.43 -14.28 11.18
C PHE A 101 4.59 -14.50 10.21
N THR A 102 5.48 -13.52 9.97
CA THR A 102 6.56 -13.61 8.96
C THR A 102 7.97 -13.60 9.56
N TRP A 103 8.09 -13.40 10.88
CA TRP A 103 9.35 -13.12 11.57
C TRP A 103 10.28 -14.32 11.71
N ASN A 104 9.76 -15.49 12.08
CA ASN A 104 10.58 -16.65 12.47
C ASN A 104 10.66 -17.77 11.43
N ASP A 105 9.66 -17.93 10.55
CA ASP A 105 9.47 -19.16 9.76
C ASP A 105 8.99 -18.93 8.31
N ALA A 106 9.03 -17.69 7.81
CA ALA A 106 8.69 -17.42 6.41
C ALA A 106 9.73 -18.01 5.45
N ASP A 107 9.29 -18.78 4.45
CA ASP A 107 10.13 -19.31 3.38
C ASP A 107 10.92 -18.16 2.71
N PRO A 108 12.26 -18.25 2.61
CA PRO A 108 13.09 -17.18 2.05
C PRO A 108 12.73 -16.85 0.60
N ASN A 109 12.25 -17.83 -0.19
CA ASN A 109 11.80 -17.57 -1.56
C ASN A 109 10.52 -16.71 -1.56
N SER A 110 9.54 -17.07 -0.72
CA SER A 110 8.35 -16.26 -0.47
C SER A 110 8.68 -14.83 0.01
N LEU A 111 9.70 -14.67 0.88
CA LEU A 111 10.20 -13.35 1.28
C LEU A 111 10.73 -12.55 0.09
N LEU A 112 11.53 -13.16 -0.79
CA LEU A 112 12.06 -12.52 -1.99
C LEU A 112 10.94 -12.13 -2.98
N VAL A 113 9.95 -13.00 -3.22
CA VAL A 113 8.76 -12.68 -4.05
C VAL A 113 8.03 -11.45 -3.50
N LEU A 114 7.75 -11.44 -2.19
CA LEU A 114 7.03 -10.36 -1.52
C LEU A 114 7.85 -9.06 -1.53
N TRP A 115 9.17 -9.15 -1.44
CA TRP A 115 10.08 -8.01 -1.60
C TRP A 115 10.06 -7.46 -3.03
N GLY A 116 10.17 -8.30 -4.07
CA GLY A 116 10.06 -7.87 -5.47
C GLY A 116 8.74 -7.18 -5.77
N ILE A 117 7.62 -7.76 -5.31
CA ILE A 117 6.28 -7.14 -5.39
C ILE A 117 6.23 -5.80 -4.68
N SER A 118 6.83 -5.68 -3.50
CA SER A 118 6.92 -4.42 -2.75
C SER A 118 7.66 -3.35 -3.56
N VAL A 119 8.82 -3.68 -4.14
CA VAL A 119 9.57 -2.72 -5.00
C VAL A 119 8.72 -2.27 -6.20
N MET A 120 7.98 -3.20 -6.84
CA MET A 120 7.06 -2.86 -7.94
C MET A 120 5.89 -1.96 -7.51
N ILE A 121 5.32 -2.15 -6.32
CA ILE A 121 4.31 -1.24 -5.75
C ILE A 121 4.94 0.13 -5.46
N GLY A 122 6.17 0.18 -4.95
CA GLY A 122 6.94 1.41 -4.76
C GLY A 122 7.13 2.19 -6.07
N ALA A 123 7.46 1.49 -7.15
CA ALA A 123 7.53 2.04 -8.50
C ALA A 123 6.20 2.68 -8.95
N LEU A 124 5.08 1.96 -8.81
CA LEU A 124 3.74 2.49 -9.11
C LEU A 124 3.42 3.76 -8.31
N MET A 125 3.73 3.75 -7.02
CA MET A 125 3.51 4.90 -6.13
C MET A 125 4.38 6.11 -6.54
N LEU A 126 5.62 5.90 -7.00
CA LEU A 126 6.46 6.95 -7.59
C LEU A 126 5.91 7.50 -8.91
N ALA A 127 5.32 6.67 -9.77
CA ALA A 127 4.68 7.13 -11.01
C ALA A 127 3.50 8.06 -10.70
N VAL A 128 2.64 7.66 -9.76
CA VAL A 128 1.52 8.49 -9.25
C VAL A 128 2.05 9.79 -8.63
N LEU A 129 3.12 9.71 -7.84
CA LEU A 129 3.77 10.88 -7.27
C LEU A 129 4.28 11.84 -8.36
N GLY A 130 4.95 11.32 -9.39
CA GLY A 130 5.36 12.06 -10.59
C GLY A 130 4.20 12.81 -11.24
N LEU A 131 3.05 12.17 -11.45
CA LEU A 131 1.83 12.82 -11.99
C LEU A 131 1.28 13.94 -11.09
N LYS A 132 1.51 13.87 -9.76
CA LYS A 132 1.08 14.89 -8.80
C LYS A 132 2.11 16.01 -8.60
N VAL A 133 3.41 15.79 -8.83
CA VAL A 133 4.45 16.82 -8.64
C VAL A 133 4.17 18.10 -9.43
N PRO A 134 3.73 18.10 -10.71
CA PRO A 134 3.37 19.33 -11.41
C PRO A 134 2.17 20.08 -10.82
N HIS A 135 1.17 19.37 -10.29
CA HIS A 135 0.05 19.98 -9.55
C HIS A 135 0.57 20.65 -8.26
N TRP A 136 1.43 19.94 -7.52
CA TRP A 136 2.04 20.46 -6.30
C TRP A 136 3.06 21.57 -6.54
N LEU A 137 3.71 21.62 -7.69
CA LEU A 137 4.50 22.78 -8.08
C LEU A 137 3.62 23.88 -8.67
N GLY A 138 2.36 23.64 -9.01
CA GLY A 138 1.43 24.62 -9.55
C GLY A 138 1.80 25.05 -10.97
N LEU A 139 2.22 24.08 -11.79
CA LEU A 139 2.31 24.25 -13.25
C LEU A 139 0.92 24.37 -13.86
N TYR A 140 0.02 23.47 -13.46
CA TYR A 140 -1.38 23.58 -13.82
C TYR A 140 -1.99 24.75 -13.04
N PRO A 141 -2.59 25.75 -13.71
CA PRO A 141 -3.38 26.78 -13.03
C PRO A 141 -4.50 26.11 -12.24
N LYS A 142 -5.11 26.79 -11.25
CA LYS A 142 -6.30 26.29 -10.51
C LYS A 142 -7.24 25.64 -11.52
N SER A 143 -7.30 24.32 -11.51
CA SER A 143 -8.04 23.57 -12.50
C SER A 143 -9.52 23.86 -12.28
N GLY A 144 -10.28 24.02 -13.36
CA GLY A 144 -11.75 23.92 -13.31
C GLY A 144 -12.21 22.55 -12.80
N LEU A 145 -11.31 21.54 -12.79
CA LEU A 145 -11.43 20.43 -11.86
C LEU A 145 -11.44 20.96 -10.41
N HIS A 146 -12.65 21.01 -9.85
CA HIS A 146 -12.98 20.35 -8.59
C HIS A 146 -11.81 19.49 -8.11
N LEU A 147 -11.18 19.90 -6.99
CA LEU A 147 -9.78 19.60 -6.65
C LEU A 147 -9.55 18.14 -6.21
N ILE A 148 -9.76 17.22 -7.16
CA ILE A 148 -10.42 15.93 -6.88
C ILE A 148 -11.81 16.25 -6.31
N ASP A 149 -12.83 16.09 -7.15
CA ASP A 149 -14.21 16.12 -6.66
C ASP A 149 -14.29 15.11 -5.52
N ASP A 150 -14.66 15.59 -4.33
CA ASP A 150 -14.57 14.81 -3.11
C ASP A 150 -15.34 13.52 -3.32
N THR A 151 -14.60 12.42 -3.47
CA THR A 151 -15.18 11.14 -3.91
C THR A 151 -16.19 10.58 -2.92
N SER A 152 -16.24 11.15 -1.71
CA SER A 152 -17.18 10.83 -0.64
C SER A 152 -18.29 11.87 -0.46
N ASN A 153 -18.17 13.05 -1.07
CA ASN A 153 -18.92 14.29 -0.76
C ASN A 153 -18.89 14.74 0.72
N LEU A 154 -18.16 14.06 1.62
CA LEU A 154 -18.14 14.35 3.06
C LEU A 154 -17.60 15.74 3.41
N ALA A 155 -16.62 16.27 2.70
CA ALA A 155 -16.10 17.63 2.92
C ALA A 155 -17.11 18.70 2.47
N LYS A 156 -17.84 18.46 1.38
CA LYS A 156 -18.92 19.35 0.94
C LYS A 156 -20.10 19.28 1.90
N GLN A 157 -20.53 18.06 2.25
CA GLN A 157 -21.62 17.82 3.19
C GLN A 157 -21.29 18.37 4.58
N ALA A 158 -20.14 18.04 5.16
CA ALA A 158 -19.76 18.54 6.49
C ALA A 158 -19.59 20.07 6.53
N VAL A 159 -19.19 20.73 5.43
CA VAL A 159 -19.26 22.20 5.34
C VAL A 159 -20.70 22.70 5.19
N GLN A 160 -21.58 22.00 4.48
CA GLN A 160 -23.00 22.33 4.39
C GLN A 160 -23.73 22.13 5.72
N ASP A 161 -23.40 21.09 6.49
CA ASP A 161 -23.96 20.82 7.82
C ASP A 161 -23.49 21.89 8.84
N LEU A 162 -22.23 22.35 8.71
CA LEU A 162 -21.65 23.43 9.53
C LEU A 162 -22.11 24.86 9.12
N VAL A 163 -22.71 25.00 7.93
CA VAL A 163 -23.26 26.27 7.41
C VAL A 163 -24.79 26.32 7.55
N GLY A 164 -25.47 25.18 7.38
CA GLY A 164 -26.92 25.03 7.45
C GLY A 164 -27.47 25.02 8.87
N SER A 165 -26.60 24.82 9.87
CA SER A 165 -26.84 25.03 11.32
C SER A 165 -26.78 26.51 11.73
N ILE A 166 -27.21 27.41 10.85
CA ILE A 166 -27.58 28.78 11.21
C ILE A 166 -29.11 28.81 11.13
N PRO A 167 -29.82 28.90 12.27
CA PRO A 167 -31.25 29.09 12.25
C PRO A 167 -31.58 30.30 11.37
N ARG A 168 -32.45 30.12 10.38
CA ARG A 168 -33.20 31.25 9.85
C ARG A 168 -34.28 31.55 10.87
N ASP A 169 -34.38 32.80 11.29
CA ASP A 169 -35.26 33.21 12.37
C ASP A 169 -36.72 32.85 12.03
N GLY A 170 -37.29 31.89 12.77
CA GLY A 170 -38.67 31.46 12.65
C GLY A 170 -38.88 30.09 11.98
N GLU A 171 -39.61 29.25 12.70
CA GLU A 171 -40.35 28.06 12.24
C GLU A 171 -39.55 26.81 11.79
N GLY A 172 -39.45 25.86 12.73
CA GLY A 172 -39.22 24.45 12.45
C GLY A 172 -38.37 23.75 13.50
N GLU A 173 -38.86 22.62 14.05
CA GLU A 173 -38.03 21.66 14.79
C GLU A 173 -37.05 20.98 13.80
N GLY A 174 -35.93 21.67 13.55
CA GLY A 174 -34.87 21.24 12.64
C GLY A 174 -34.05 20.08 13.19
N CYS A 175 -33.47 19.28 12.30
CA CYS A 175 -32.55 18.20 12.65
C CYS A 175 -31.41 18.70 13.57
N PRO A 176 -30.91 17.84 14.49
CA PRO A 176 -29.90 18.23 15.47
C PRO A 176 -28.68 18.88 14.80
N GLU A 177 -28.25 20.01 15.34
CA GLU A 177 -27.15 20.81 14.80
C GLU A 177 -25.87 19.98 14.70
N GLY A 178 -25.23 19.98 13.53
CA GLY A 178 -23.96 19.28 13.33
C GLY A 178 -22.84 19.98 14.11
N SER A 179 -22.43 19.41 15.23
CA SER A 179 -21.46 20.03 16.13
C SER A 179 -20.08 20.18 15.48
N ILE A 180 -19.26 21.09 16.03
CA ILE A 180 -17.85 21.21 15.61
C ILE A 180 -17.08 19.90 15.90
N THR A 181 -17.56 19.09 16.85
CA THR A 181 -16.99 17.78 17.16
C THR A 181 -17.31 16.72 16.10
N ASP A 182 -18.52 16.76 15.50
CA ASP A 182 -18.90 15.90 14.38
C ASP A 182 -18.10 16.25 13.12
N PHE A 183 -17.90 17.53 12.83
CA PHE A 183 -17.02 17.97 11.74
C PHE A 183 -15.59 17.45 11.92
N ARG A 184 -15.04 17.52 13.14
CA ARG A 184 -13.74 16.93 13.48
C ARG A 184 -13.72 15.41 13.28
N TYR A 185 -14.79 14.70 13.65
CA TYR A 185 -14.92 13.26 13.45
C TYR A 185 -15.03 12.86 11.96
N GLN A 186 -15.73 13.65 11.15
CA GLN A 186 -15.81 13.44 9.70
C GLN A 186 -14.44 13.60 9.02
N VAL A 187 -13.66 14.63 9.37
CA VAL A 187 -12.26 14.78 8.91
C VAL A 187 -11.41 13.58 9.33
N ARG A 188 -11.58 13.07 10.55
CA ARG A 188 -10.88 11.89 11.08
C ARG A 188 -11.20 10.62 10.29
N ILE A 189 -12.49 10.39 9.95
CA ILE A 189 -12.94 9.26 9.12
C ILE A 189 -12.50 9.41 7.67
N ALA A 190 -12.62 10.58 7.06
CA ALA A 190 -12.30 10.80 5.64
C ALA A 190 -10.82 10.50 5.38
N MET A 191 -9.94 11.03 6.23
CA MET A 191 -8.53 10.67 6.26
C MET A 191 -8.30 9.16 6.45
N GLY A 192 -9.10 8.52 7.31
CA GLY A 192 -9.04 7.08 7.56
C GLY A 192 -9.45 6.20 6.40
N LYS A 193 -10.52 6.56 5.67
CA LYS A 193 -10.89 5.92 4.40
C LYS A 193 -9.76 6.02 3.39
N HIS A 194 -9.00 7.12 3.39
CA HIS A 194 -7.81 7.24 2.56
C HIS A 194 -6.66 6.35 3.05
N PHE A 195 -6.34 6.35 4.34
CA PHE A 195 -5.27 5.51 4.88
C PHE A 195 -5.55 4.00 4.71
N ALA A 196 -6.76 3.55 5.01
CA ALA A 196 -7.18 2.15 4.87
C ALA A 196 -7.03 1.62 3.43
N LYS A 197 -7.29 2.46 2.40
CA LYS A 197 -7.05 2.11 1.00
C LYS A 197 -5.58 1.83 0.69
N PHE A 198 -4.64 2.47 1.39
CA PHE A 198 -3.20 2.25 1.24
C PHE A 198 -2.64 1.17 2.19
N CYS A 199 -3.30 0.89 3.31
CA CYS A 199 -2.86 -0.08 4.30
C CYS A 199 -2.66 -1.49 3.69
N PHE A 200 -3.53 -1.94 2.80
CA PHE A 200 -3.38 -3.23 2.10
C PHE A 200 -2.16 -3.27 1.18
N PHE A 201 -1.87 -2.19 0.45
CA PHE A 201 -0.66 -2.07 -0.39
C PHE A 201 0.63 -2.00 0.44
N LEU A 202 0.53 -1.69 1.74
CA LEU A 202 1.66 -1.65 2.65
C LEU A 202 2.00 -3.01 3.28
N LEU A 203 1.06 -3.97 3.30
CA LEU A 203 1.30 -5.29 3.91
C LEU A 203 2.52 -6.04 3.35
N PRO A 204 2.80 -6.05 2.02
CA PRO A 204 3.99 -6.72 1.47
C PRO A 204 5.32 -6.16 1.97
N PHE A 205 5.38 -4.86 2.32
CA PHE A 205 6.61 -4.17 2.75
C PHE A 205 7.05 -4.54 4.18
N TYR A 206 6.26 -5.34 4.88
CA TYR A 206 6.46 -5.67 6.29
C TYR A 206 6.94 -7.09 6.54
N VAL A 207 6.94 -7.90 5.49
CA VAL A 207 7.26 -9.32 5.54
C VAL A 207 8.75 -9.47 5.86
N GLY A 208 9.08 -10.04 7.02
CA GLY A 208 10.46 -10.17 7.52
C GLY A 208 11.12 -8.88 8.07
N LEU A 209 10.39 -7.75 8.15
CA LEU A 209 10.96 -6.49 8.64
C LEU A 209 11.11 -6.51 10.17
N LYS A 210 12.26 -6.07 10.72
CA LYS A 210 12.49 -5.99 12.18
C LYS A 210 11.65 -4.88 12.83
N VAL A 211 11.13 -5.14 14.04
CA VAL A 211 10.26 -4.19 14.77
C VAL A 211 10.88 -2.81 14.93
N TRP A 212 12.20 -2.72 15.12
CA TRP A 212 12.89 -1.44 15.19
C TRP A 212 12.96 -0.73 13.82
N TRP A 213 13.07 -1.46 12.70
CA TRP A 213 13.05 -0.86 11.35
C TRP A 213 11.72 -0.17 11.04
N PHE A 214 10.60 -0.64 11.58
CA PHE A 214 9.32 0.07 11.48
C PHE A 214 9.40 1.48 12.09
N PHE A 215 9.98 1.62 13.28
CA PHE A 215 10.14 2.94 13.90
C PHE A 215 11.07 3.86 13.10
N VAL A 216 12.17 3.32 12.54
CA VAL A 216 13.09 4.12 11.71
C VAL A 216 12.45 4.49 10.35
N SER A 217 11.67 3.61 9.72
CA SER A 217 10.99 3.91 8.45
C SER A 217 9.88 4.95 8.63
N VAL A 218 9.14 4.93 9.74
CA VAL A 218 8.18 5.98 10.12
C VAL A 218 8.89 7.31 10.39
N LEU A 219 10.00 7.31 11.14
CA LEU A 219 10.79 8.52 11.43
C LEU A 219 11.33 9.16 10.14
N ILE A 220 11.85 8.36 9.21
CA ILE A 220 12.35 8.86 7.92
C ILE A 220 11.19 9.28 7.02
N GLY A 221 10.06 8.55 7.05
CA GLY A 221 8.80 8.96 6.43
C GLY A 221 8.40 10.39 6.83
N TYR A 222 8.47 10.68 8.12
CA TYR A 222 8.22 11.99 8.69
C TYR A 222 9.28 13.03 8.24
N VAL A 223 10.57 12.80 8.50
CA VAL A 223 11.65 13.76 8.23
C VAL A 223 11.78 14.08 6.74
N PHE A 224 11.82 13.05 5.88
CA PHE A 224 11.90 13.23 4.44
C PHE A 224 10.59 13.81 3.88
N GLY A 225 9.44 13.43 4.44
CA GLY A 225 8.16 14.07 4.17
C GLY A 225 8.24 15.59 4.38
N TYR A 226 8.55 16.05 5.59
CA TYR A 226 8.69 17.48 5.89
C TYR A 226 9.74 18.18 5.00
N THR A 227 10.88 17.54 4.76
CA THR A 227 11.94 18.07 3.88
C THR A 227 11.44 18.26 2.46
N TYR A 228 10.77 17.26 1.88
CA TYR A 228 10.16 17.34 0.56
C TYR A 228 9.09 18.45 0.48
N LEU A 229 8.25 18.56 1.51
CA LEU A 229 7.24 19.62 1.61
C LEU A 229 7.86 21.03 1.62
N TYR A 230 8.98 21.19 2.33
CA TYR A 230 9.78 22.43 2.38
C TYR A 230 10.47 22.73 1.04
N VAL A 231 11.05 21.72 0.38
CA VAL A 231 11.63 21.85 -0.97
C VAL A 231 10.58 22.29 -1.99
N VAL A 232 9.38 21.69 -1.98
CA VAL A 232 8.27 22.13 -2.84
C VAL A 232 7.88 23.59 -2.54
N TYR A 233 7.79 23.97 -1.25
CA TYR A 233 7.48 25.35 -0.85
C TYR A 233 8.54 26.35 -1.32
N LYS A 234 9.82 26.10 -1.05
CA LYS A 234 10.96 26.93 -1.51
C LYS A 234 11.03 26.98 -3.03
N SER A 235 10.76 25.88 -3.73
CA SER A 235 10.75 25.83 -5.20
C SER A 235 9.64 26.71 -5.78
N ARG A 236 8.44 26.70 -5.18
CA ARG A 236 7.36 27.64 -5.53
C ARG A 236 7.75 29.10 -5.30
N LYS A 237 8.50 29.41 -4.24
CA LYS A 237 9.00 30.78 -3.96
C LYS A 237 10.05 31.21 -4.99
N ARG A 238 11.10 30.41 -5.16
CA ARG A 238 12.29 30.75 -5.94
C ARG A 238 12.05 30.72 -7.46
N PHE A 239 11.32 29.73 -7.96
CA PHE A 239 11.17 29.49 -9.39
C PHE A 239 9.85 30.02 -9.97
N ARG A 240 9.30 31.14 -9.45
CA ARG A 240 8.02 31.70 -9.91
C ARG A 240 7.98 31.93 -11.43
N LYS A 241 9.09 32.36 -12.06
CA LYS A 241 9.22 32.54 -13.52
C LYS A 241 9.48 31.25 -14.32
N HIS A 242 10.05 30.21 -13.70
CA HIS A 242 10.51 28.98 -14.36
C HIS A 242 9.74 27.71 -13.91
N ARG A 243 8.57 27.94 -13.28
CA ARG A 243 7.81 26.95 -12.51
C ARG A 243 7.45 25.70 -13.31
N GLY A 244 7.12 25.85 -14.60
CA GLY A 244 6.84 24.73 -15.50
C GLY A 244 8.06 23.88 -15.86
N LYS A 245 9.23 24.50 -16.09
CA LYS A 245 10.47 23.74 -16.37
C LYS A 245 10.88 22.89 -15.17
N VAL A 246 10.82 23.45 -13.96
CA VAL A 246 11.11 22.72 -12.71
C VAL A 246 10.09 21.61 -12.47
N ALA A 247 8.81 21.86 -12.74
CA ALA A 247 7.75 20.86 -12.61
C ALA A 247 7.91 19.68 -13.57
N LEU A 248 8.19 19.95 -14.85
CA LEU A 248 8.42 18.90 -15.85
C LEU A 248 9.70 18.11 -15.55
N LEU A 249 10.80 18.76 -15.17
CA LEU A 249 12.04 18.09 -14.79
C LEU A 249 11.85 17.17 -13.59
N ALA A 250 11.17 17.65 -12.55
CA ALA A 250 10.86 16.83 -11.37
C ALA A 250 9.91 15.66 -11.72
N SER A 251 8.91 15.89 -12.58
CA SER A 251 8.00 14.84 -13.05
C SER A 251 8.75 13.74 -13.83
N ALA A 252 9.64 14.12 -14.73
CA ALA A 252 10.45 13.20 -15.52
C ALA A 252 11.45 12.42 -14.65
N TYR A 253 12.10 13.09 -13.68
CA TYR A 253 12.96 12.43 -12.70
C TYR A 253 12.22 11.31 -11.93
N MET A 254 11.01 11.60 -11.44
CA MET A 254 10.21 10.59 -10.72
C MET A 254 9.79 9.42 -11.64
N SER A 255 9.55 9.65 -12.94
CA SER A 255 9.33 8.58 -13.91
C SER A 255 10.55 7.68 -14.10
N ILE A 256 11.77 8.26 -14.15
CA ILE A 256 13.01 7.49 -14.29
C ILE A 256 13.24 6.62 -13.05
N VAL A 257 13.14 7.20 -11.84
CA VAL A 257 13.31 6.44 -10.59
C VAL A 257 12.23 5.36 -10.46
N SER A 258 10.99 5.66 -10.84
CA SER A 258 9.89 4.69 -10.91
C SER A 258 10.23 3.52 -11.84
N ALA A 259 10.74 3.78 -13.05
CA ALA A 259 11.13 2.72 -13.99
C ALA A 259 12.31 1.88 -13.53
N LEU A 260 13.32 2.49 -12.88
CA LEU A 260 14.42 1.75 -12.25
C LEU A 260 13.91 0.82 -11.14
N MET A 261 12.99 1.30 -10.29
CA MET A 261 12.39 0.46 -9.25
C MET A 261 11.55 -0.68 -9.83
N LEU A 262 10.76 -0.46 -10.90
CA LEU A 262 9.99 -1.56 -11.49
C LEU A 262 10.92 -2.64 -12.07
N MET A 263 11.98 -2.22 -12.78
CA MET A 263 13.00 -3.13 -13.31
C MET A 263 13.63 -3.98 -12.19
N GLU A 264 14.04 -3.34 -11.08
CA GLU A 264 14.62 -4.03 -9.92
C GLU A 264 13.64 -5.01 -9.26
N GLY A 265 12.39 -4.59 -9.05
CA GLY A 265 11.35 -5.44 -8.46
C GLY A 265 11.00 -6.66 -9.33
N MET A 266 11.04 -6.51 -10.66
CA MET A 266 10.94 -7.61 -11.61
C MET A 266 12.16 -8.54 -11.57
N SER A 267 13.37 -8.01 -11.36
CA SER A 267 14.60 -8.80 -11.22
C SER A 267 14.54 -9.74 -10.01
N ILE A 268 14.24 -9.16 -8.84
CA ILE A 268 14.09 -9.89 -7.57
C ILE A 268 12.99 -10.95 -7.68
N ALA A 269 11.83 -10.61 -8.27
CA ALA A 269 10.74 -11.56 -8.49
C ALA A 269 11.16 -12.73 -9.41
N ASN A 270 11.89 -12.45 -10.49
CA ASN A 270 12.35 -13.47 -11.43
C ASN A 270 13.35 -14.46 -10.79
N GLU A 271 14.31 -13.96 -10.02
CA GLU A 271 15.25 -14.78 -9.23
C GLU A 271 14.48 -15.67 -8.24
N SER A 272 13.56 -15.10 -7.48
CA SER A 272 12.81 -15.80 -6.43
C SER A 272 11.87 -16.92 -6.92
N TRP A 273 11.33 -16.80 -8.14
CA TRP A 273 10.51 -17.87 -8.73
C TRP A 273 11.34 -18.98 -9.39
N ASN A 274 12.68 -18.85 -9.39
CA ASN A 274 13.62 -19.69 -10.14
C ASN A 274 13.13 -19.98 -11.57
N LEU A 275 12.47 -18.96 -12.15
CA LEU A 275 11.99 -19.05 -13.51
C LEU A 275 13.21 -18.88 -14.41
N HIS A 276 13.71 -20.00 -14.91
CA HIS A 276 14.58 -20.06 -16.07
C HIS A 276 13.83 -19.62 -17.35
N PHE A 277 13.18 -18.44 -17.31
CA PHE A 277 12.64 -17.70 -18.45
C PHE A 277 13.79 -17.11 -19.29
N ALA A 278 14.60 -18.03 -19.80
CA ALA A 278 15.69 -17.89 -20.75
C ALA A 278 16.88 -16.99 -20.36
N ARG A 279 18.07 -17.53 -20.67
CA ARG A 279 19.26 -17.01 -21.40
C ARG A 279 19.35 -15.54 -21.91
N ARG A 280 18.39 -14.66 -21.66
CA ARG A 280 18.31 -13.23 -22.02
C ARG A 280 17.79 -12.40 -20.84
N GLU A 281 18.36 -12.57 -19.65
CA GLU A 281 18.01 -11.81 -18.43
C GLU A 281 17.95 -10.29 -18.70
N ASN A 282 18.92 -9.77 -19.45
CA ASN A 282 18.99 -8.38 -19.90
C ASN A 282 17.72 -7.92 -20.66
N GLY A 283 17.11 -8.80 -21.45
CA GLY A 283 15.97 -8.46 -22.32
C GLY A 283 14.71 -8.08 -21.54
N LEU A 284 14.38 -8.85 -20.49
CA LEU A 284 13.23 -8.56 -19.63
C LEU A 284 13.44 -7.26 -18.85
N MET A 285 14.65 -7.05 -18.32
CA MET A 285 15.03 -5.83 -17.59
C MET A 285 14.86 -4.58 -18.46
N PHE A 286 15.42 -4.57 -19.68
CA PHE A 286 15.28 -3.45 -20.60
C PHE A 286 13.83 -3.20 -21.02
N VAL A 287 13.04 -4.25 -21.31
CA VAL A 287 11.62 -4.11 -21.68
C VAL A 287 10.79 -3.55 -20.53
N SER A 288 10.98 -4.03 -19.29
CA SER A 288 10.30 -3.50 -18.10
C SER A 288 10.66 -2.03 -17.85
N PHE A 289 11.94 -1.66 -17.93
CA PHE A 289 12.37 -0.26 -17.75
C PHE A 289 11.77 0.66 -18.82
N PHE A 290 12.03 0.40 -20.11
CA PHE A 290 11.60 1.30 -21.18
C PHE A 290 10.08 1.30 -21.38
N GLY A 291 9.43 0.14 -21.22
CA GLY A 291 7.97 0.03 -21.28
C GLY A 291 7.30 0.85 -20.18
N TRP A 292 7.74 0.69 -18.92
CA TRP A 292 7.17 1.45 -17.81
C TRP A 292 7.49 2.94 -17.86
N PHE A 293 8.72 3.31 -18.24
CA PHE A 293 9.09 4.71 -18.45
C PHE A 293 8.23 5.36 -19.55
N GLY A 294 8.02 4.66 -20.66
CA GLY A 294 7.12 5.07 -21.74
C GLY A 294 5.68 5.29 -21.24
N ILE A 295 5.13 4.35 -20.47
CA ILE A 295 3.80 4.49 -19.83
C ILE A 295 3.77 5.73 -18.93
N CYS A 296 4.78 5.94 -18.09
CA CYS A 296 4.85 7.12 -17.21
C CYS A 296 4.87 8.44 -18.00
N LEU A 297 5.64 8.52 -19.09
CA LEU A 297 5.68 9.68 -19.97
C LEU A 297 4.35 9.91 -20.70
N LEU A 298 3.70 8.85 -21.20
CA LEU A 298 2.39 8.94 -21.84
C LEU A 298 1.31 9.42 -20.87
N LEU A 299 1.28 8.91 -19.63
CA LEU A 299 0.38 9.38 -18.58
C LEU A 299 0.66 10.84 -18.20
N GLN A 300 1.93 11.27 -18.17
CA GLN A 300 2.29 12.67 -17.93
C GLN A 300 1.86 13.58 -19.08
N ALA A 301 2.06 13.16 -20.34
CA ALA A 301 1.62 13.90 -21.52
C ALA A 301 0.09 14.01 -21.60
N ALA A 302 -0.64 12.92 -21.33
CA ALA A 302 -2.10 12.93 -21.25
C ALA A 302 -2.62 13.85 -20.15
N ASN A 303 -2.04 13.78 -18.95
CA ASN A 303 -2.39 14.64 -17.81
C ASN A 303 -2.08 16.12 -18.09
N TYR A 304 -0.97 16.42 -18.78
CA TYR A 304 -0.63 17.76 -19.26
C TYR A 304 -1.64 18.26 -20.30
N TYR A 305 -1.98 17.43 -21.30
CA TYR A 305 -2.93 17.75 -22.37
C TYR A 305 -4.35 17.99 -21.83
N LEU A 306 -4.82 17.17 -20.88
CA LEU A 306 -6.11 17.37 -20.20
C LEU A 306 -6.12 18.72 -19.47
N ASN A 307 -5.11 19.02 -18.65
CA ASN A 307 -5.04 20.31 -17.96
C ASN A 307 -4.91 21.51 -18.93
N TYR A 308 -4.23 21.33 -20.07
CA TYR A 308 -4.11 22.35 -21.10
C TYR A 308 -5.46 22.61 -21.79
N THR A 309 -6.14 21.57 -22.27
CA THR A 309 -7.45 21.69 -22.92
C THR A 309 -8.54 22.21 -21.99
N PHE A 310 -8.50 21.91 -20.69
CA PHE A 310 -9.38 22.54 -19.70
C PHE A 310 -9.16 24.05 -19.59
N LYS A 311 -7.91 24.53 -19.71
CA LYS A 311 -7.59 25.97 -19.63
C LYS A 311 -8.22 26.76 -20.78
N ASP A 312 -8.23 26.18 -21.99
CA ASP A 312 -8.80 26.82 -23.18
C ASP A 312 -10.34 26.73 -23.23
N ARG A 313 -10.94 25.78 -22.51
CA ARG A 313 -12.41 25.61 -22.39
C ARG A 313 -13.06 26.39 -21.25
N LEU A 314 -12.28 26.89 -20.28
CA LEU A 314 -12.84 27.79 -19.27
C LEU A 314 -13.37 29.05 -19.97
N PRO A 315 -14.66 29.38 -19.86
CA PRO A 315 -15.19 30.59 -20.48
C PRO A 315 -14.39 31.78 -19.95
N ARG A 316 -13.90 32.64 -20.84
CA ARG A 316 -13.27 33.90 -20.43
C ARG A 316 -14.27 34.60 -19.50
N PRO A 317 -13.86 35.05 -18.30
CA PRO A 317 -14.78 35.64 -17.33
C PRO A 317 -15.61 36.69 -18.04
N SER A 318 -16.93 36.48 -17.99
CA SER A 318 -17.89 37.29 -18.73
C SER A 318 -17.73 38.76 -18.30
N ALA A 319 -18.15 39.71 -19.14
CA ALA A 319 -18.02 41.12 -18.78
C ALA A 319 -18.65 41.40 -17.41
N ILE A 320 -19.75 40.72 -17.09
CA ILE A 320 -20.49 40.78 -15.82
C ILE A 320 -19.61 40.40 -14.62
N GLU A 321 -18.80 39.35 -14.68
CA GLU A 321 -17.92 38.94 -13.57
C GLU A 321 -16.71 39.89 -13.40
N ARG A 322 -16.34 40.60 -14.47
CA ARG A 322 -15.37 41.71 -14.37
C ARG A 322 -15.99 42.98 -13.78
N PHE A 323 -17.26 43.25 -14.10
CA PHE A 323 -18.02 44.34 -13.48
C PHE A 323 -18.21 44.12 -11.98
N SER A 324 -18.63 42.93 -11.53
CA SER A 324 -18.82 42.68 -10.09
C SER A 324 -17.53 42.78 -9.27
N ILE A 325 -16.38 42.35 -9.81
CA ILE A 325 -15.08 42.54 -9.14
C ILE A 325 -14.67 44.02 -9.12
N ALA A 326 -14.93 44.77 -10.20
CA ALA A 326 -14.69 46.21 -10.22
C ALA A 326 -15.58 46.97 -9.22
N GLU A 327 -16.86 46.59 -9.13
CA GLU A 327 -17.87 47.18 -8.25
C GLU A 327 -17.59 46.86 -6.76
N ILE A 328 -17.11 45.65 -6.44
CA ILE A 328 -16.62 45.31 -5.08
C ILE A 328 -15.40 46.17 -4.71
N ASN A 329 -14.45 46.37 -5.63
CA ASN A 329 -13.28 47.22 -5.38
C ASN A 329 -13.67 48.71 -5.27
N HIS A 330 -14.62 49.18 -6.07
CA HIS A 330 -15.12 50.56 -6.02
C HIS A 330 -15.95 50.83 -4.75
N SER A 331 -16.70 49.83 -4.29
CA SER A 331 -17.40 49.87 -2.99
C SER A 331 -16.39 49.91 -1.84
N ALA A 332 -15.28 49.17 -1.93
CA ALA A 332 -14.24 49.18 -0.92
C ALA A 332 -13.51 50.54 -0.84
N SER A 333 -13.30 51.24 -1.95
CA SER A 333 -12.75 52.61 -1.93
C SER A 333 -13.74 53.66 -1.40
N LEU A 334 -15.05 53.53 -1.69
CA LEU A 334 -16.06 54.49 -1.17
C LEU A 334 -16.22 54.43 0.36
N PHE A 335 -15.95 53.27 0.97
CA PHE A 335 -15.94 53.11 2.43
C PHE A 335 -14.67 53.68 3.09
N ASP A 336 -13.60 53.94 2.33
CA ASP A 336 -12.36 54.55 2.84
C ASP A 336 -12.48 56.09 2.88
N ASP A 337 -13.08 56.70 1.85
CA ASP A 337 -13.27 58.17 1.77
C ASP A 337 -14.36 58.71 2.72
N THR A 338 -15.35 57.90 3.10
CA THR A 338 -16.42 58.33 4.03
C THR A 338 -16.00 58.35 5.50
N GLY A 339 -14.80 57.87 5.83
CA GLY A 339 -14.25 57.89 7.19
C GLY A 339 -13.53 59.19 7.60
N ARG A 340 -13.23 60.10 6.66
CA ARG A 340 -12.35 61.26 6.90
C ARG A 340 -13.07 62.60 7.10
N GLY A 341 -14.21 62.57 7.81
CA GLY A 341 -14.97 63.76 8.18
C GLY A 341 -14.69 64.24 9.61
N GLY A 342 -13.83 65.24 9.77
CA GLY A 342 -13.79 66.09 10.98
C GLY A 342 -12.84 65.67 12.11
N ILE A 343 -11.55 65.97 11.95
CA ILE A 343 -10.68 66.38 13.07
C ILE A 343 -10.07 67.74 12.69
N THR A 344 -10.16 68.69 13.61
CA THR A 344 -9.85 70.12 13.39
C THR A 344 -8.35 70.40 13.31
N THR A 345 -8.01 71.37 12.47
CA THR A 345 -6.68 71.98 12.33
C THR A 345 -6.26 72.74 13.58
N GLU A 346 -5.49 72.11 14.48
CA GLU A 346 -4.71 72.81 15.51
C GLU A 346 -3.71 71.85 16.20
N THR A 347 -2.66 71.37 15.50
CA THR A 347 -1.53 70.65 16.16
C THR A 347 -0.27 70.40 15.32
N ASN A 348 -0.23 70.71 14.01
CA ASN A 348 0.93 70.37 13.16
C ASN A 348 2.03 71.45 13.13
N ASP A 349 1.75 72.69 13.53
CA ASP A 349 2.72 73.80 13.44
C ASP A 349 3.78 73.81 14.57
N LEU A 350 3.82 72.76 15.42
CA LEU A 350 4.73 72.67 16.57
C LEU A 350 5.81 71.57 16.44
N LEU A 351 5.87 70.84 15.32
CA LEU A 351 6.82 69.72 15.15
C LEU A 351 7.85 69.89 14.02
N GLU A 352 7.80 71.01 13.29
CA GLU A 352 8.67 71.27 12.12
C GLU A 352 9.74 72.36 12.39
N ALA A 353 10.01 72.63 13.67
CA ALA A 353 10.92 73.70 14.12
C ALA A 353 12.15 73.23 14.93
N LEU A 354 12.43 71.91 15.00
CA LEU A 354 13.56 71.34 15.77
C LEU A 354 14.30 70.23 14.99
N ALA A 355 14.79 70.58 13.81
CA ALA A 355 15.81 69.81 13.09
C ALA A 355 16.65 70.73 12.18
N GLU A 356 17.51 71.53 12.81
CA GLU A 356 18.78 72.01 12.21
C GLU A 356 19.55 70.79 11.65
N GLY A 357 20.42 70.88 10.65
CA GLY A 357 21.04 72.01 9.94
C GLY A 357 22.42 71.55 9.44
N ASP A 358 22.92 72.16 8.36
CA ASP A 358 24.37 72.23 7.96
C ASP A 358 25.08 70.87 7.65
N GLU A 359 26.23 70.71 6.97
CA GLU A 359 27.23 71.47 6.17
C GLU A 359 28.07 70.37 5.41
N GLU A 360 28.82 70.51 4.31
CA GLU A 360 28.98 71.50 3.22
C GLU A 360 29.74 70.82 2.03
N ASN A 361 29.66 71.36 0.79
CA ASN A 361 30.66 71.27 -0.32
C ASN A 361 31.08 69.88 -0.91
N GLU A 362 31.69 69.72 -2.11
CA GLU A 362 32.32 70.65 -3.08
C GLU A 362 32.35 70.03 -4.52
N GLU A 363 32.49 70.86 -5.57
CA GLU A 363 33.07 70.67 -6.95
C GLU A 363 32.90 69.34 -7.78
N GLY A 364 32.85 69.35 -9.13
CA GLY A 364 32.93 70.43 -10.13
C GLY A 364 32.98 69.87 -11.59
N ASP A 365 32.75 70.74 -12.58
CA ASP A 365 32.99 70.66 -14.05
C ASP A 365 32.53 69.43 -14.91
N GLY A 366 32.10 69.58 -16.17
CA GLY A 366 31.92 70.79 -17.01
C GLY A 366 31.44 70.44 -18.45
N ASP A 367 30.96 71.46 -19.19
CA ASP A 367 30.70 71.63 -20.65
C ASP A 367 30.51 70.44 -21.63
N GLY A 368 29.65 70.53 -22.66
CA GLY A 368 28.76 71.63 -23.07
C GLY A 368 28.20 71.51 -24.51
N LEU A 369 27.43 72.52 -24.93
CA LEU A 369 27.05 72.93 -26.31
C LEU A 369 26.12 72.04 -27.18
N GLY A 370 25.06 72.66 -27.76
CA GLY A 370 24.54 72.28 -29.09
C GLY A 370 23.02 72.20 -29.32
N GLU A 371 22.30 73.33 -29.30
CA GLU A 371 20.99 73.47 -29.98
C GLU A 371 21.18 73.69 -31.52
N PRO A 372 20.15 73.58 -32.42
CA PRO A 372 18.74 73.92 -32.19
C PRO A 372 17.65 73.03 -32.83
N LEU A 373 16.40 73.44 -32.57
CA LEU A 373 15.11 72.93 -33.07
C LEU A 373 15.02 72.59 -34.58
N MET A 374 14.20 71.57 -34.91
CA MET A 374 13.15 71.67 -35.95
C MET A 374 12.05 70.59 -35.78
N VAL A 375 10.81 71.09 -35.63
CA VAL A 375 9.48 70.52 -35.91
C VAL A 375 9.37 69.09 -36.49
N SER A 376 8.60 68.20 -35.83
CA SER A 376 7.44 67.46 -36.41
C SER A 376 6.89 66.36 -35.49
N GLY A 377 5.60 66.03 -35.61
CA GLY A 377 5.09 64.69 -35.26
C GLY A 377 4.40 64.51 -33.91
N ARG A 378 3.23 65.13 -33.72
CA ARG A 378 2.25 64.78 -32.67
C ARG A 378 2.01 63.26 -32.63
N ARG A 379 2.58 62.55 -31.64
CA ARG A 379 2.28 61.13 -31.37
C ARG A 379 2.20 60.89 -29.87
N THR A 380 0.98 60.95 -29.33
CA THR A 380 0.68 60.64 -27.92
C THR A 380 0.98 59.17 -27.62
N ARG A 381 2.19 58.90 -27.13
CA ARG A 381 2.52 57.64 -26.42
C ARG A 381 1.76 57.65 -25.10
N PHE A 382 0.54 57.11 -25.09
CA PHE A 382 -0.09 56.71 -23.84
C PHE A 382 0.83 55.68 -23.16
N GLN A 383 1.22 55.96 -21.91
CA GLN A 383 2.10 55.09 -21.15
C GLN A 383 1.44 53.72 -20.96
N LYS A 384 2.01 52.69 -21.60
CA LYS A 384 1.68 51.29 -21.30
C LYS A 384 2.40 50.87 -20.02
N GLY A 385 2.05 51.54 -18.93
CA GLY A 385 2.77 51.59 -17.66
C GLY A 385 2.03 51.01 -16.46
N TYR A 386 0.86 50.38 -16.65
CA TYR A 386 0.23 49.57 -15.61
C TYR A 386 0.34 48.09 -15.98
N ARG A 387 1.23 47.38 -15.29
CA ARG A 387 1.47 45.95 -15.50
C ARG A 387 0.65 45.20 -14.46
N ASP A 388 -0.35 44.44 -14.89
CA ASP A 388 -1.20 43.63 -14.01
C ASP A 388 -0.40 42.59 -13.22
N ASP A 389 0.06 42.97 -12.02
CA ASP A 389 0.56 42.04 -11.00
C ASP A 389 -0.58 41.27 -10.30
N ALA A 390 -1.83 41.39 -10.78
CA ALA A 390 -2.97 40.56 -10.40
C ALA A 390 -2.73 39.05 -10.57
N ASN A 391 -1.71 38.64 -11.34
CA ASN A 391 -1.22 37.25 -11.41
C ASN A 391 -0.26 36.87 -10.25
N VAL A 392 -0.54 37.34 -9.03
CA VAL A 392 0.05 36.78 -7.81
C VAL A 392 -0.64 35.46 -7.48
N SER A 393 0.15 34.38 -7.51
CA SER A 393 -0.30 33.04 -7.13
C SER A 393 -0.91 33.06 -5.72
N PHE A 394 -2.23 32.85 -5.64
CA PHE A 394 -3.10 32.91 -4.45
C PHE A 394 -2.61 32.19 -3.18
N PHE A 395 -1.55 31.39 -3.28
CA PHE A 395 -0.94 30.60 -2.21
C PHE A 395 -0.15 31.42 -1.18
N TYR A 396 0.11 32.72 -1.42
CA TYR A 396 1.00 33.53 -0.56
C TYR A 396 0.32 34.37 0.51
N ARG A 397 -0.96 34.72 0.38
CA ARG A 397 -1.67 35.64 1.31
C ARG A 397 -2.29 34.95 2.53
N THR A 398 -1.81 33.75 2.90
CA THR A 398 -2.38 32.91 3.98
C THR A 398 -1.34 32.33 4.95
N GLY A 399 -0.04 32.56 4.69
CA GLY A 399 1.04 32.22 5.63
C GLY A 399 1.53 33.40 6.47
N TYR A 400 1.15 34.62 6.07
CA TYR A 400 1.30 35.84 6.85
C TYR A 400 -0.12 36.29 7.17
N PHE A 401 -0.54 36.18 8.42
CA PHE A 401 -1.61 37.03 8.94
C PHE A 401 -1.00 38.41 9.01
N ASP A 402 -1.51 39.35 8.24
CA ASP A 402 -1.15 40.75 8.38
C ASP A 402 -2.12 41.37 9.39
N PRO A 403 -1.71 41.61 10.65
CA PRO A 403 -2.62 42.17 11.65
C PRO A 403 -3.08 43.59 11.29
N SER A 404 -2.38 44.30 10.39
CA SER A 404 -2.79 45.64 9.96
C SER A 404 -4.12 45.64 9.20
N SER A 405 -4.41 44.59 8.40
CA SER A 405 -5.69 44.49 7.68
C SER A 405 -6.86 44.04 8.56
N VAL A 406 -6.65 43.92 9.88
CA VAL A 406 -7.70 43.71 10.88
C VAL A 406 -8.09 45.04 11.54
N SER A 407 -7.32 46.12 11.38
CA SER A 407 -7.58 47.43 12.02
C SER A 407 -9.01 47.97 11.78
N THR A 408 -9.47 47.99 10.53
CA THR A 408 -10.83 48.44 10.17
C THR A 408 -11.91 47.54 10.77
N THR A 409 -11.63 46.24 10.94
CA THR A 409 -12.53 45.32 11.65
C THR A 409 -12.42 45.49 13.16
N LYS A 410 -11.24 45.83 13.69
CA LYS A 410 -10.96 46.05 15.10
C LYS A 410 -11.72 47.26 15.62
N GLU A 411 -11.82 48.35 14.85
CA GLU A 411 -12.58 49.53 15.26
C GLU A 411 -14.10 49.27 15.26
N LEU A 412 -14.61 48.51 14.28
CA LEU A 412 -16.01 48.11 14.20
C LEU A 412 -16.36 47.09 15.30
N LEU A 413 -15.43 46.19 15.63
CA LEU A 413 -15.53 45.25 16.74
C LEU A 413 -15.43 45.98 18.09
N GLU A 414 -14.52 46.94 18.28
CA GLU A 414 -14.37 47.75 19.51
C GLU A 414 -15.59 48.65 19.78
N ARG A 415 -16.41 48.98 18.77
CA ARG A 415 -17.72 49.63 18.98
C ARG A 415 -18.81 48.66 19.44
N VAL A 416 -18.78 47.39 19.01
CA VAL A 416 -19.71 46.33 19.45
C VAL A 416 -19.29 45.71 20.79
N VAL A 417 -17.99 45.64 21.06
CA VAL A 417 -17.35 44.94 22.19
C VAL A 417 -17.04 45.89 23.36
N ARG A 418 -17.44 47.17 23.29
CA ARG A 418 -17.35 48.13 24.41
C ARG A 418 -18.24 47.78 25.62
N GLY A 419 -18.97 46.65 25.58
CA GLY A 419 -19.67 46.03 26.70
C GLY A 419 -18.98 44.80 27.33
N SER A 420 -17.92 44.24 26.72
CA SER A 420 -17.21 43.08 27.29
C SER A 420 -15.78 42.95 26.74
N VAL A 421 -14.78 43.14 27.59
CA VAL A 421 -13.36 43.02 27.22
C VAL A 421 -13.04 41.60 26.74
N VAL A 422 -12.80 41.45 25.43
CA VAL A 422 -12.16 40.27 24.84
C VAL A 422 -10.82 40.72 24.26
N GLU A 423 -9.81 40.80 25.13
CA GLU A 423 -8.42 40.81 24.68
C GLU A 423 -8.12 39.54 23.88
N THR A 424 -7.08 39.60 23.06
CA THR A 424 -6.69 38.65 22.02
C THR A 424 -6.72 37.17 22.45
N SER A 425 -7.90 36.55 22.43
CA SER A 425 -8.05 35.13 22.74
C SER A 425 -7.30 34.30 21.70
N SER A 426 -6.53 33.33 22.18
CA SER A 426 -5.79 32.44 21.30
C SER A 426 -6.77 31.63 20.46
N SER A 427 -6.35 31.20 19.26
CA SER A 427 -7.20 30.38 18.39
C SER A 427 -7.64 29.05 19.01
N LYS A 428 -6.99 28.63 20.12
CA LYS A 428 -7.43 27.52 20.96
C LYS A 428 -8.62 27.92 21.83
N GLU A 429 -8.59 29.06 22.51
CA GLU A 429 -9.69 29.56 23.34
C GLU A 429 -10.94 29.86 22.49
N THR A 430 -10.79 30.40 21.28
CA THR A 430 -11.92 30.55 20.35
C THR A 430 -12.57 29.21 19.97
N TYR A 431 -11.78 28.12 19.90
CA TYR A 431 -12.29 26.77 19.65
C TYR A 431 -12.92 26.16 20.91
N ASP A 432 -12.25 26.28 22.07
CA ASP A 432 -12.73 25.77 23.35
C ASP A 432 -14.05 26.46 23.76
N LEU A 433 -14.22 27.77 23.48
CA LEU A 433 -15.48 28.51 23.64
C LEU A 433 -16.58 28.03 22.69
N ALA A 434 -16.27 27.78 21.41
CA ALA A 434 -17.25 27.28 20.45
C ALA A 434 -17.71 25.85 20.81
N VAL A 435 -16.80 24.98 21.27
CA VAL A 435 -17.14 23.63 21.76
C VAL A 435 -17.92 23.69 23.09
N ALA A 436 -17.66 24.69 23.94
CA ALA A 436 -18.45 24.89 25.17
C ALA A 436 -19.88 25.41 24.87
N GLN A 437 -20.07 26.18 23.79
CA GLN A 437 -21.39 26.58 23.30
C GLN A 437 -22.21 25.41 22.74
N ASP A 438 -21.56 24.40 22.14
CA ASP A 438 -22.20 23.16 21.64
C ASP A 438 -22.73 22.23 22.77
N GLY A 439 -22.58 22.60 24.06
CA GLY A 439 -23.41 22.09 25.16
C GLY A 439 -23.13 20.70 25.73
N GLU A 440 -22.22 19.89 25.18
CA GLU A 440 -21.91 18.54 25.71
C GLU A 440 -20.72 18.52 26.70
N PRO A 441 -20.95 18.33 28.03
CA PRO A 441 -19.91 17.88 28.95
C PRO A 441 -19.58 16.40 28.68
N ALA A 442 -18.47 16.16 27.97
CA ALA A 442 -18.08 14.84 27.50
C ALA A 442 -17.94 13.80 28.63
N LYS A 443 -18.85 12.81 28.66
CA LYS A 443 -18.79 11.68 29.61
C LYS A 443 -17.53 10.83 29.36
N SER A 444 -16.59 10.91 30.32
CA SER A 444 -15.22 10.37 30.25
C SER A 444 -15.11 8.92 29.77
N TYR A 445 -16.03 8.04 30.16
CA TYR A 445 -16.01 6.62 29.78
C TYR A 445 -16.21 6.36 28.27
N SER A 446 -16.84 7.29 27.54
CA SER A 446 -16.96 7.19 26.08
C SER A 446 -15.66 7.54 25.34
N SER A 447 -14.75 8.29 25.99
CA SER A 447 -13.50 8.75 25.39
C SER A 447 -12.57 7.59 25.04
N ILE A 448 -12.46 6.59 25.92
CA ILE A 448 -11.57 5.42 25.73
C ILE A 448 -12.01 4.59 24.51
N TRP A 449 -13.31 4.31 24.37
CA TRP A 449 -13.85 3.57 23.21
C TRP A 449 -13.86 4.41 21.91
N ARG A 450 -13.86 5.74 21.99
CA ARG A 450 -13.61 6.65 20.84
C ARG A 450 -12.11 6.79 20.50
N ALA A 451 -11.21 6.46 21.41
CA ALA A 451 -9.75 6.48 21.23
C ALA A 451 -9.18 5.16 20.68
N LEU A 452 -9.88 4.04 20.88
CA LEU A 452 -9.52 2.75 20.29
C LEU A 452 -9.98 2.67 18.81
N PRO A 453 -9.17 2.10 17.89
CA PRO A 453 -9.44 2.13 16.45
C PRO A 453 -10.56 1.17 15.98
N PHE A 454 -11.18 0.41 16.87
CA PHE A 454 -12.25 -0.54 16.54
C PHE A 454 -13.51 0.14 15.98
N LYS A 455 -13.93 1.28 16.54
CA LYS A 455 -15.08 2.03 16.00
C LYS A 455 -14.81 2.55 14.59
N PRO A 456 -13.69 3.23 14.28
CA PRO A 456 -13.30 3.56 12.91
C PRO A 456 -13.26 2.36 11.95
N LEU A 457 -12.79 1.18 12.37
CA LEU A 457 -12.79 -0.03 11.55
C LEU A 457 -14.20 -0.52 11.20
N CYS A 458 -15.07 -0.66 12.20
CA CYS A 458 -16.47 -1.02 11.98
C CYS A 458 -17.19 0.04 11.14
N ASP A 459 -17.01 1.33 11.44
CA ASP A 459 -17.62 2.43 10.71
C ASP A 459 -17.13 2.43 9.23
N ILE A 460 -15.86 2.12 8.93
CA ILE A 460 -15.37 1.98 7.54
C ILE A 460 -16.00 0.78 6.81
N PHE A 461 -16.09 -0.39 7.44
CA PHE A 461 -16.75 -1.56 6.83
C PHE A 461 -18.24 -1.30 6.58
N VAL A 462 -18.94 -0.72 7.56
CA VAL A 462 -20.36 -0.38 7.48
C VAL A 462 -20.61 0.74 6.47
N LEU A 463 -19.77 1.77 6.39
CA LEU A 463 -19.84 2.81 5.36
C LEU A 463 -19.56 2.25 3.97
N GLY A 464 -18.55 1.39 3.83
CA GLY A 464 -18.24 0.71 2.58
C GLY A 464 -19.44 -0.11 2.08
N TYR A 465 -20.10 -0.86 2.96
CA TYR A 465 -21.29 -1.64 2.64
C TYR A 465 -22.51 -0.75 2.32
N ARG A 466 -22.82 0.26 3.16
CA ARG A 466 -23.94 1.21 2.97
C ARG A 466 -23.79 2.06 1.70
N GLU A 467 -22.58 2.44 1.33
CA GLU A 467 -22.34 3.14 0.06
C GLU A 467 -22.55 2.25 -1.16
N THR A 468 -22.30 0.93 -1.06
CA THR A 468 -22.23 0.04 -2.24
C THR A 468 -23.58 -0.47 -2.71
N PHE A 469 -24.53 -0.77 -1.80
CA PHE A 469 -25.78 -1.45 -2.19
C PHE A 469 -27.06 -0.58 -2.09
N PRO A 470 -27.41 0.08 -0.96
CA PRO A 470 -28.68 0.82 -0.87
C PRO A 470 -28.62 2.27 -1.40
N CYS A 471 -27.49 2.96 -1.25
CA CYS A 471 -27.42 4.41 -1.49
C CYS A 471 -27.23 4.80 -2.97
N CYS A 472 -26.67 3.93 -3.82
CA CYS A 472 -26.47 4.23 -5.24
C CYS A 472 -27.78 4.50 -6.02
N TYR A 473 -28.91 3.95 -5.58
CA TYR A 473 -30.20 4.18 -6.24
C TYR A 473 -30.76 5.58 -6.00
N LYS A 474 -30.47 6.21 -4.84
CA LYS A 474 -31.00 7.52 -4.44
C LYS A 474 -30.05 8.70 -4.72
N ASN A 475 -28.79 8.45 -5.06
CA ASN A 475 -27.85 9.53 -5.34
C ASN A 475 -28.08 10.11 -6.74
N ALA A 476 -28.62 11.33 -6.81
CA ALA A 476 -28.93 12.03 -8.06
C ALA A 476 -27.71 12.17 -9.00
N ASP A 477 -26.50 12.32 -8.45
CA ASP A 477 -25.29 12.45 -9.25
C ASP A 477 -24.80 11.09 -9.79
N PHE A 478 -25.14 9.98 -9.14
CA PHE A 478 -24.98 8.65 -9.74
C PHE A 478 -26.01 8.45 -10.86
N GLN A 479 -27.27 8.85 -10.66
CA GLN A 479 -28.31 8.74 -11.69
C GLN A 479 -27.97 9.55 -12.96
N LYS A 480 -27.37 10.73 -12.83
CA LYS A 480 -26.92 11.57 -13.97
C LYS A 480 -25.76 11.00 -14.80
N ARG A 481 -25.00 10.03 -14.29
CA ARG A 481 -23.87 9.43 -15.03
C ARG A 481 -24.34 8.62 -16.23
N SER A 482 -23.53 8.57 -17.29
CA SER A 482 -23.82 7.72 -18.45
C SER A 482 -23.84 6.23 -18.04
N CYS A 483 -24.50 5.39 -18.84
CA CYS A 483 -24.51 3.94 -18.58
C CYS A 483 -23.09 3.36 -18.53
N CYS A 484 -22.20 3.84 -19.41
CA CYS A 484 -20.79 3.44 -19.44
C CYS A 484 -20.05 3.84 -18.15
N ASP A 485 -20.21 5.08 -17.67
CA ASP A 485 -19.57 5.54 -16.43
C ASP A 485 -20.05 4.76 -15.19
N LYS A 486 -21.35 4.41 -15.15
CA LYS A 486 -21.93 3.56 -14.11
C LYS A 486 -21.31 2.17 -14.14
N PHE A 487 -21.19 1.57 -15.32
CA PHE A 487 -20.59 0.25 -15.52
C PHE A 487 -19.10 0.22 -15.14
N VAL A 488 -18.32 1.20 -15.60
CA VAL A 488 -16.89 1.35 -15.25
C VAL A 488 -16.69 1.57 -13.76
N PHE A 489 -17.54 2.38 -13.11
CA PHE A 489 -17.51 2.56 -11.66
C PHE A 489 -17.80 1.26 -10.90
N MET A 490 -18.83 0.51 -11.31
CA MET A 490 -19.16 -0.79 -10.72
C MET A 490 -18.04 -1.81 -10.91
N ILE A 491 -17.47 -1.94 -12.11
CA ILE A 491 -16.32 -2.81 -12.36
C ILE A 491 -15.14 -2.43 -11.48
N SER A 492 -14.77 -1.15 -11.43
CA SER A 492 -13.64 -0.67 -10.62
C SER A 492 -13.82 -0.99 -9.14
N ARG A 493 -15.03 -0.82 -8.60
CA ARG A 493 -15.35 -1.15 -7.19
C ARG A 493 -15.34 -2.67 -6.95
N THR A 494 -15.90 -3.47 -7.87
CA THR A 494 -15.87 -4.95 -7.81
C THR A 494 -14.45 -5.50 -7.89
N VAL A 495 -13.62 -5.01 -8.82
CA VAL A 495 -12.19 -5.39 -8.93
C VAL A 495 -11.44 -5.03 -7.66
N GLY A 496 -11.68 -3.84 -7.08
CA GLY A 496 -11.09 -3.46 -5.79
C GLY A 496 -11.49 -4.39 -4.64
N ILE A 497 -12.76 -4.82 -4.57
CA ILE A 497 -13.22 -5.80 -3.58
C ILE A 497 -12.56 -7.16 -3.80
N LEU A 498 -12.49 -7.65 -5.04
CA LEU A 498 -11.86 -8.93 -5.38
C LEU A 498 -10.36 -8.94 -5.05
N LEU A 499 -9.65 -7.85 -5.34
CA LEU A 499 -8.23 -7.70 -4.99
C LEU A 499 -8.01 -7.69 -3.47
N ASN A 500 -8.86 -7.00 -2.70
CA ASN A 500 -8.78 -7.01 -1.24
C ASN A 500 -9.09 -8.40 -0.65
N MET A 501 -10.09 -9.11 -1.20
CA MET A 501 -10.41 -10.48 -0.79
C MET A 501 -9.29 -11.47 -1.15
N LEU A 502 -8.64 -11.30 -2.30
CA LEU A 502 -7.46 -12.08 -2.70
C LEU A 502 -6.27 -11.81 -1.77
N ALA A 503 -5.99 -10.54 -1.45
CA ALA A 503 -4.93 -10.18 -0.51
C ALA A 503 -5.18 -10.76 0.90
N LEU A 504 -6.43 -10.70 1.39
CA LEU A 504 -6.83 -11.32 2.65
C LEU A 504 -6.70 -12.85 2.61
N TYR A 505 -7.09 -13.49 1.51
CA TYR A 505 -6.91 -14.93 1.32
C TYR A 505 -5.44 -15.34 1.37
N VAL A 506 -4.57 -14.66 0.62
CA VAL A 506 -3.11 -14.92 0.62
C VAL A 506 -2.53 -14.73 2.03
N ALA A 507 -2.91 -13.65 2.72
CA ALA A 507 -2.48 -13.41 4.10
C ALA A 507 -2.92 -14.53 5.04
N LEU A 508 -4.21 -14.91 5.04
CA LEU A 508 -4.74 -15.99 5.88
C LEU A 508 -4.03 -17.32 5.62
N VAL A 509 -3.82 -17.70 4.35
CA VAL A 509 -3.10 -18.93 4.01
C VAL A 509 -1.65 -18.87 4.51
N ALA A 510 -0.93 -17.77 4.32
CA ALA A 510 0.46 -17.64 4.79
C ALA A 510 0.56 -17.73 6.32
N CYS A 511 -0.36 -17.09 7.05
CA CYS A 511 -0.41 -17.12 8.52
C CYS A 511 -0.66 -18.54 9.05
N LEU A 512 -1.66 -19.22 8.47
CA LEU A 512 -2.05 -20.57 8.89
C LEU A 512 -1.07 -21.64 8.43
N ALA A 513 -0.40 -21.45 7.28
CA ALA A 513 0.68 -22.30 6.84
C ALA A 513 1.89 -22.19 7.76
N THR A 514 2.25 -20.97 8.20
CA THR A 514 3.33 -20.76 9.17
C THR A 514 3.04 -21.49 10.49
N LEU A 515 1.80 -21.42 11.00
CA LEU A 515 1.37 -22.18 12.18
C LEU A 515 1.51 -23.71 11.98
N GLN A 516 1.11 -24.22 10.81
CA GLN A 516 1.29 -25.63 10.45
C GLN A 516 2.78 -26.02 10.32
N ILE A 517 3.63 -25.14 9.80
CA ILE A 517 5.08 -25.33 9.67
C ILE A 517 5.72 -25.45 11.05
N THR A 518 5.43 -24.52 11.96
CA THR A 518 5.97 -24.54 13.34
C THR A 518 5.54 -25.82 14.08
N ASN A 519 4.27 -26.22 13.99
CA ASN A 519 3.76 -27.46 14.58
C ASN A 519 4.39 -28.72 13.95
N THR A 520 4.63 -28.71 12.64
CA THR A 520 5.31 -29.79 11.92
C THR A 520 6.76 -29.93 12.38
N LYS A 521 7.52 -28.82 12.42
CA LYS A 521 8.91 -28.79 12.91
C LYS A 521 9.04 -29.36 14.32
N ALA A 522 8.14 -29.00 15.22
CA ALA A 522 8.11 -29.52 16.59
C ALA A 522 7.91 -31.04 16.68
N LYS A 523 7.29 -31.66 15.67
CA LYS A 523 7.02 -33.11 15.60
C LYS A 523 8.08 -33.90 14.83
N LEU A 524 8.87 -33.29 13.95
CA LEU A 524 9.89 -33.99 13.14
C LEU A 524 10.88 -34.87 13.95
N PRO A 525 11.35 -34.49 15.15
CA PRO A 525 12.20 -35.38 15.95
C PRO A 525 11.51 -36.69 16.32
N PHE A 526 10.20 -36.65 16.59
CA PHE A 526 9.39 -37.84 16.88
C PHE A 526 9.14 -38.68 15.62
N VAL A 527 9.00 -38.06 14.44
CA VAL A 527 8.98 -38.79 13.16
C VAL A 527 10.27 -39.59 12.98
N HIS A 528 11.42 -38.97 13.23
CA HIS A 528 12.71 -39.62 13.02
C HIS A 528 12.93 -40.79 13.99
N GLU A 529 12.60 -40.61 15.27
CA GLU A 529 12.64 -41.67 16.28
C GLU A 529 11.68 -42.82 15.96
N LYS A 530 10.43 -42.53 15.54
CA LYS A 530 9.37 -43.53 15.34
C LYS A 530 9.42 -44.25 13.99
N LEU A 531 9.80 -43.57 12.90
CA LEU A 531 9.73 -44.11 11.53
C LEU A 531 11.09 -44.52 10.95
N TYR A 532 12.17 -43.79 11.27
CA TYR A 532 13.45 -43.94 10.55
C TYR A 532 14.52 -44.68 11.38
N LYS A 533 14.71 -44.32 12.65
CA LYS A 533 15.78 -44.84 13.52
C LYS A 533 15.83 -46.36 13.65
N HIS A 534 14.66 -47.01 13.56
CA HIS A 534 14.50 -48.46 13.69
C HIS A 534 13.93 -49.11 12.42
N MET A 535 14.03 -48.45 11.26
CA MET A 535 13.46 -48.94 10.00
C MET A 535 14.04 -50.31 9.62
N ASP A 536 15.35 -50.46 9.68
CA ASP A 536 16.11 -51.67 9.32
C ASP A 536 16.18 -52.69 10.46
N SER A 537 15.16 -52.75 11.33
CA SER A 537 15.17 -53.63 12.51
C SER A 537 13.77 -54.09 12.93
N GLY A 538 13.69 -55.29 13.49
CA GLY A 538 12.42 -55.90 13.90
C GLY A 538 11.72 -56.61 12.75
N PRO A 539 10.38 -56.65 12.73
CA PRO A 539 9.65 -57.50 11.77
C PRO A 539 9.85 -57.04 10.34
N VAL A 540 9.84 -57.98 9.40
CA VAL A 540 9.98 -57.72 7.95
C VAL A 540 8.87 -58.41 7.17
N CYS A 541 8.54 -57.91 5.99
CA CYS A 541 7.60 -58.53 5.08
C CYS A 541 8.37 -59.13 3.89
N ALA A 542 8.25 -60.44 3.73
CA ALA A 542 9.07 -61.22 2.82
C ALA A 542 8.22 -62.22 2.02
N PHE A 543 8.73 -62.63 0.85
CA PHE A 543 8.07 -63.54 -0.08
C PHE A 543 8.99 -64.71 -0.46
N GLU A 544 8.41 -65.87 -0.78
CA GLU A 544 9.17 -67.07 -1.13
C GLU A 544 9.78 -66.97 -2.54
N ASN A 545 8.92 -66.61 -3.50
CA ASN A 545 9.24 -66.42 -4.90
C ASN A 545 8.26 -65.41 -5.51
N LYS A 546 8.57 -64.86 -6.69
CA LYS A 546 7.64 -63.97 -7.40
C LYS A 546 6.31 -64.68 -7.67
N GLY A 547 5.20 -64.12 -7.15
CA GLY A 547 3.86 -64.71 -7.21
C GLY A 547 3.56 -65.75 -6.13
N GLY A 548 4.51 -66.06 -5.24
CA GLY A 548 4.34 -66.95 -4.09
C GLY A 548 3.65 -66.28 -2.89
N ASP A 549 3.72 -66.93 -1.73
CA ASP A 549 3.17 -66.40 -0.48
C ASP A 549 3.98 -65.21 0.05
N ILE A 550 3.30 -64.25 0.69
CA ILE A 550 3.89 -63.06 1.31
C ILE A 550 3.47 -63.01 2.77
N LYS A 551 4.44 -63.02 3.69
CA LYS A 551 4.17 -63.06 5.14
C LYS A 551 5.16 -62.24 5.96
N THR A 552 4.75 -61.95 7.19
CA THR A 552 5.56 -61.25 8.17
C THR A 552 6.46 -62.23 8.92
N PHE A 553 7.73 -61.87 9.05
CA PHE A 553 8.71 -62.52 9.92
C PHE A 553 9.08 -61.59 11.08
N SER A 554 9.65 -62.13 12.16
CA SER A 554 9.98 -61.33 13.36
C SER A 554 11.30 -60.57 13.24
N SER A 555 12.18 -61.03 12.35
CA SER A 555 13.50 -60.48 12.02
C SER A 555 13.85 -60.76 10.56
N GLU A 556 14.92 -60.12 10.06
CA GLU A 556 15.55 -60.42 8.77
C GLU A 556 16.06 -61.87 8.73
N GLU A 557 16.72 -62.29 9.81
CA GLU A 557 17.33 -63.61 9.94
C GLU A 557 16.29 -64.74 9.89
N ASP A 558 15.09 -64.53 10.45
CA ASP A 558 13.99 -65.50 10.37
C ASP A 558 13.48 -65.66 8.93
N ALA A 559 13.42 -64.56 8.15
CA ALA A 559 12.97 -64.59 6.77
C ALA A 559 13.97 -65.35 5.89
N HIS A 560 15.26 -65.05 6.01
CA HIS A 560 16.32 -65.74 5.28
C HIS A 560 16.44 -67.22 5.68
N GLN A 561 16.30 -67.56 6.97
CA GLN A 561 16.27 -68.96 7.44
C GLN A 561 15.09 -69.74 6.87
N ALA A 562 13.96 -69.09 6.61
CA ALA A 562 12.80 -69.69 5.97
C ALA A 562 12.89 -69.76 4.43
N HIS A 563 13.99 -69.26 3.83
CA HIS A 563 14.19 -69.08 2.39
C HIS A 563 13.27 -68.04 1.72
N TYR A 564 12.88 -66.98 2.45
CA TYR A 564 12.10 -65.85 1.92
C TYR A 564 13.02 -64.65 1.64
N GLN A 565 12.67 -63.87 0.60
CA GLN A 565 13.31 -62.61 0.22
C GLN A 565 12.51 -61.43 0.77
N ILE A 566 13.17 -60.47 1.40
CA ILE A 566 12.55 -59.29 1.99
C ILE A 566 12.07 -58.33 0.88
N ALA A 567 10.75 -58.11 0.81
CA ALA A 567 10.16 -57.08 -0.06
C ALA A 567 10.25 -55.69 0.57
N HIS A 568 10.06 -55.59 1.89
CA HIS A 568 10.17 -54.32 2.59
C HIS A 568 10.41 -54.49 4.11
N CYS A 569 11.04 -53.48 4.70
CA CYS A 569 11.12 -53.32 6.15
C CYS A 569 9.72 -53.27 6.79
N GLY A 570 9.57 -53.86 7.98
CA GLY A 570 8.32 -53.88 8.73
C GLY A 570 7.38 -55.02 8.37
N ALA A 571 6.48 -55.34 9.31
CA ALA A 571 5.37 -56.26 9.08
C ALA A 571 4.54 -55.89 7.84
N CYS A 572 3.98 -56.93 7.21
CA CYS A 572 3.05 -56.80 6.09
C CYS A 572 1.76 -56.10 6.55
N GLY A 573 1.21 -55.27 5.68
CA GLY A 573 -0.09 -54.61 5.83
C GLY A 573 -0.93 -54.75 4.56
N ASN A 574 -2.00 -53.97 4.44
CA ASN A 574 -2.99 -54.07 3.37
C ASN A 574 -2.41 -53.88 1.96
N CYS A 575 -1.33 -53.08 1.81
CA CYS A 575 -0.65 -52.84 0.54
C CYS A 575 0.49 -53.83 0.24
N SER A 576 0.66 -54.88 1.05
CA SER A 576 1.78 -55.83 0.95
C SER A 576 1.45 -57.05 0.10
N ASN A 577 0.61 -56.87 -0.92
CA ASN A 577 0.22 -57.90 -1.89
C ASN A 577 0.83 -57.59 -3.27
N TRP A 578 0.89 -58.60 -4.15
CA TRP A 578 1.57 -58.47 -5.46
C TRP A 578 1.08 -57.29 -6.33
N ILE A 579 -0.22 -57.01 -6.33
CA ILE A 579 -0.83 -55.93 -7.13
C ILE A 579 -0.34 -54.57 -6.61
N ASP A 580 -0.45 -54.34 -5.31
CA ASP A 580 -0.05 -53.06 -4.72
C ASP A 580 1.49 -52.87 -4.73
N LEU A 581 2.28 -53.94 -4.62
CA LEU A 581 3.75 -53.88 -4.77
C LEU A 581 4.16 -53.51 -6.22
N GLU A 582 3.53 -54.12 -7.23
CA GLU A 582 3.74 -53.74 -8.65
C GLU A 582 3.32 -52.29 -8.90
N LEU A 583 2.20 -51.86 -8.30
CA LEU A 583 1.68 -50.50 -8.42
C LEU A 583 2.63 -49.46 -7.81
N GLN A 584 3.14 -49.66 -6.59
CA GLN A 584 4.09 -48.76 -5.93
C GLN A 584 5.38 -48.57 -6.76
N TRP A 585 5.82 -49.61 -7.47
CA TRP A 585 6.98 -49.55 -8.35
C TRP A 585 6.71 -48.89 -9.70
N SER A 586 5.67 -49.35 -10.41
CA SER A 586 5.31 -48.85 -11.75
C SER A 586 4.96 -47.35 -11.72
N THR A 587 4.28 -46.90 -10.66
CA THR A 587 3.87 -45.50 -10.47
C THR A 587 4.88 -44.66 -9.69
N ARG A 588 6.11 -45.14 -9.44
CA ARG A 588 7.12 -44.46 -8.58
C ARG A 588 7.42 -43.01 -8.92
N ASN A 589 7.16 -42.57 -10.16
CA ASN A 589 7.38 -41.22 -10.67
C ASN A 589 6.10 -40.40 -10.91
N SER A 590 4.92 -40.95 -10.60
CA SER A 590 3.61 -40.35 -10.89
C SER A 590 2.61 -40.44 -9.74
N LEU A 591 2.79 -41.37 -8.80
CA LEU A 591 1.85 -41.71 -7.75
C LEU A 591 1.45 -40.49 -6.91
N ALA A 592 2.42 -39.67 -6.49
CA ALA A 592 2.14 -38.48 -5.69
C ALA A 592 1.23 -37.50 -6.45
N GLN A 593 1.52 -37.28 -7.75
CA GLN A 593 0.71 -36.41 -8.60
C GLN A 593 -0.70 -37.00 -8.87
N GLN A 594 -0.82 -38.32 -9.00
CA GLN A 594 -2.09 -39.00 -9.25
C GLN A 594 -2.98 -39.02 -7.99
N SER A 595 -2.42 -39.39 -6.84
CA SER A 595 -3.10 -39.32 -5.54
C SER A 595 -3.53 -37.88 -5.21
N GLN A 596 -2.70 -36.88 -5.51
CA GLN A 596 -3.06 -35.47 -5.41
C GLN A 596 -4.24 -35.10 -6.33
N LYS A 597 -4.27 -35.57 -7.60
CA LYS A 597 -5.41 -35.37 -8.50
C LYS A 597 -6.69 -35.97 -7.92
N CYS A 598 -6.61 -37.16 -7.31
CA CYS A 598 -7.75 -37.76 -6.61
C CYS A 598 -8.21 -36.91 -5.42
N GLY A 599 -7.30 -36.48 -4.53
CA GLY A 599 -7.62 -35.60 -3.40
C GLY A 599 -8.27 -34.26 -3.80
N ILE A 600 -7.89 -33.70 -4.95
CA ILE A 600 -8.54 -32.50 -5.53
C ILE A 600 -9.92 -32.85 -6.11
N LYS A 601 -10.03 -33.91 -6.91
CA LYS A 601 -11.28 -34.35 -7.58
C LYS A 601 -12.39 -34.69 -6.58
N THR A 602 -12.02 -35.13 -5.39
CA THR A 602 -12.94 -35.59 -4.33
C THR A 602 -13.09 -34.56 -3.20
N LEU A 603 -12.58 -33.35 -3.40
CA LEU A 603 -12.70 -32.24 -2.44
C LEU A 603 -14.18 -31.93 -2.15
N GLY A 604 -14.66 -32.38 -0.99
CA GLY A 604 -16.05 -32.22 -0.54
C GLY A 604 -16.95 -33.45 -0.74
N ARG A 605 -16.44 -34.54 -1.33
CA ARG A 605 -17.20 -35.80 -1.56
C ARG A 605 -16.99 -36.88 -0.49
N GLY A 606 -16.22 -36.59 0.56
CA GLY A 606 -15.91 -37.56 1.63
C GLY A 606 -14.82 -38.56 1.26
N ILE A 607 -14.53 -39.48 2.20
CA ILE A 607 -13.42 -40.43 2.10
C ILE A 607 -13.69 -41.57 1.10
N HIS A 608 -14.92 -42.08 0.99
CA HIS A 608 -15.24 -43.17 0.06
C HIS A 608 -15.03 -42.78 -1.40
N ALA A 609 -15.38 -41.56 -1.79
CA ALA A 609 -15.12 -41.07 -3.15
C ALA A 609 -13.60 -40.93 -3.45
N LEU A 610 -12.79 -40.69 -2.42
CA LEU A 610 -11.32 -40.67 -2.52
C LEU A 610 -10.76 -42.09 -2.67
N GLN A 611 -11.25 -43.03 -1.88
CA GLN A 611 -10.93 -44.45 -2.02
C GLN A 611 -11.28 -44.97 -3.43
N GLU A 612 -12.50 -44.77 -3.91
CA GLU A 612 -12.96 -45.13 -5.27
C GLU A 612 -12.06 -44.52 -6.37
N CYS A 613 -11.52 -43.32 -6.15
CA CYS A 613 -10.58 -42.70 -7.08
C CYS A 613 -9.19 -43.37 -7.07
N LEU A 614 -8.75 -43.88 -5.92
CA LEU A 614 -7.47 -44.58 -5.74
C LEU A 614 -7.52 -46.04 -6.23
N GLU A 615 -8.70 -46.68 -6.16
CA GLU A 615 -9.00 -47.98 -6.77
C GLU A 615 -9.10 -47.89 -8.31
N SER A 616 -9.26 -46.69 -8.86
CA SER A 616 -9.38 -46.47 -10.30
C SER A 616 -8.08 -46.77 -11.07
N PRO A 617 -8.15 -47.36 -12.28
CA PRO A 617 -7.00 -47.49 -13.19
C PRO A 617 -6.28 -46.18 -13.54
N MET A 618 -6.85 -45.01 -13.18
CA MET A 618 -6.18 -43.72 -13.28
C MET A 618 -4.84 -43.64 -12.50
N ILE A 619 -4.65 -44.49 -11.48
CA ILE A 619 -3.38 -44.59 -10.73
C ILE A 619 -2.34 -45.44 -11.49
N GLY A 620 -2.57 -46.75 -11.71
CA GLY A 620 -1.58 -47.66 -12.31
C GLY A 620 -1.67 -47.87 -13.82
N GLY A 621 -2.59 -47.20 -14.51
CA GLY A 621 -2.85 -47.42 -15.94
C GLY A 621 -3.72 -48.66 -16.21
N THR A 622 -3.30 -49.83 -15.73
CA THR A 622 -4.06 -51.09 -15.86
C THR A 622 -4.94 -51.38 -14.64
N HIS A 623 -4.49 -51.03 -13.43
CA HIS A 623 -5.23 -51.21 -12.18
C HIS A 623 -4.96 -50.04 -11.21
N GLY A 624 -5.87 -49.81 -10.26
CA GLY A 624 -5.62 -48.94 -9.10
C GLY A 624 -5.14 -49.76 -7.90
N PHE A 625 -5.11 -49.13 -6.72
CA PHE A 625 -4.85 -49.85 -5.47
C PHE A 625 -5.94 -50.89 -5.19
N THR A 626 -5.60 -51.98 -4.50
CA THR A 626 -6.62 -52.86 -3.92
C THR A 626 -7.47 -52.11 -2.90
N THR A 627 -8.73 -52.51 -2.70
CA THR A 627 -9.69 -51.81 -1.81
C THR A 627 -9.14 -51.53 -0.41
N GLU A 628 -8.48 -52.51 0.21
CA GLU A 628 -7.93 -52.37 1.56
C GLU A 628 -6.71 -51.43 1.61
N CYS A 629 -5.89 -51.40 0.55
CA CYS A 629 -4.77 -50.48 0.43
C CYS A 629 -5.24 -49.05 0.07
N ALA A 630 -6.19 -48.93 -0.86
CA ALA A 630 -6.82 -47.68 -1.27
C ALA A 630 -7.48 -46.97 -0.08
N LYS A 631 -8.07 -47.74 0.85
CA LYS A 631 -8.61 -47.23 2.11
C LYS A 631 -7.52 -46.62 3.00
N CYS A 632 -6.39 -47.31 3.23
CA CYS A 632 -5.26 -46.76 3.99
C CYS A 632 -4.76 -45.42 3.40
N TRP A 633 -4.61 -45.36 2.07
CA TRP A 633 -4.21 -44.13 1.36
C TRP A 633 -5.28 -43.04 1.41
N ALA A 634 -6.57 -43.38 1.35
CA ALA A 634 -7.65 -42.42 1.48
C ALA A 634 -7.72 -41.81 2.89
N GLU A 635 -7.49 -42.62 3.94
CA GLU A 635 -7.41 -42.16 5.33
C GLU A 635 -6.24 -41.20 5.53
N ASP A 636 -5.06 -41.51 5.00
CA ASP A 636 -3.89 -40.62 5.09
C ASP A 636 -4.10 -39.31 4.32
N ILE A 637 -4.51 -39.35 3.06
CA ILE A 637 -4.74 -38.13 2.27
C ILE A 637 -5.84 -37.26 2.91
N PHE A 638 -6.83 -37.86 3.57
CA PHE A 638 -7.86 -37.14 4.32
C PHE A 638 -7.32 -36.52 5.63
N CYS A 639 -6.41 -37.22 6.32
CA CYS A 639 -5.65 -36.68 7.44
C CYS A 639 -4.76 -35.50 7.00
N THR A 640 -3.99 -35.66 5.92
CA THR A 640 -3.12 -34.64 5.34
C THR A 640 -3.91 -33.41 4.91
N LYS A 641 -5.11 -33.59 4.34
CA LYS A 641 -6.05 -32.49 4.09
C LYS A 641 -6.49 -31.77 5.37
N SER A 642 -6.61 -32.48 6.50
CA SER A 642 -7.04 -31.90 7.77
C SER A 642 -5.92 -31.12 8.47
N PHE A 643 -4.68 -31.61 8.42
CA PHE A 643 -3.55 -31.03 9.16
C PHE A 643 -2.56 -30.19 8.33
N CYS A 644 -2.55 -30.31 6.99
CA CYS A 644 -1.51 -29.76 6.13
C CYS A 644 -2.03 -28.88 4.97
N ILE A 645 -3.32 -28.58 4.94
CA ILE A 645 -3.96 -27.84 3.83
C ILE A 645 -3.38 -26.45 3.57
N PHE A 646 -2.96 -25.70 4.60
CA PHE A 646 -2.44 -24.34 4.39
C PHE A 646 -1.01 -24.36 3.87
N ILE A 647 -0.15 -25.29 4.35
CA ILE A 647 1.16 -25.56 3.72
C ILE A 647 0.95 -25.92 2.25
N TYR A 648 0.02 -26.84 1.95
CA TYR A 648 -0.29 -27.22 0.57
C TYR A 648 -0.73 -26.01 -0.28
N LEU A 649 -1.66 -25.19 0.21
CA LEU A 649 -2.14 -24.00 -0.50
C LEU A 649 -1.03 -22.94 -0.70
N GLN A 650 -0.18 -22.71 0.31
CA GLN A 650 1.00 -21.84 0.20
C GLN A 650 1.94 -22.36 -0.90
N THR A 651 2.30 -23.65 -0.84
CA THR A 651 3.20 -24.31 -1.81
C THR A 651 2.62 -24.26 -3.23
N ARG A 652 1.28 -24.30 -3.39
CA ARG A 652 0.61 -24.10 -4.71
C ARG A 652 0.76 -22.68 -5.22
N MET A 653 0.70 -21.66 -4.35
CA MET A 653 0.86 -20.26 -4.72
C MET A 653 2.32 -19.89 -5.02
N THR A 654 3.30 -20.54 -4.38
CA THR A 654 4.74 -20.37 -4.67
C THR A 654 5.24 -21.21 -5.84
N ASN A 655 4.36 -21.98 -6.49
CA ASN A 655 4.68 -22.95 -7.56
C ASN A 655 5.65 -24.09 -7.15
N GLN A 656 5.95 -24.24 -5.85
CA GLN A 656 6.88 -25.26 -5.35
C GLN A 656 6.31 -26.69 -5.37
N VAL A 657 4.97 -26.85 -5.47
CA VAL A 657 4.32 -28.19 -5.50
C VAL A 657 4.77 -29.05 -6.68
N GLY A 658 5.16 -28.43 -7.81
CA GLY A 658 5.60 -29.18 -8.98
C GLY A 658 6.92 -29.93 -8.80
N ASN A 659 7.72 -29.60 -7.78
CA ASN A 659 9.08 -30.15 -7.63
C ASN A 659 9.16 -31.30 -6.63
N PHE A 660 8.28 -31.35 -5.61
CA PHE A 660 8.27 -32.34 -4.49
C PHE A 660 9.62 -32.60 -3.77
N LYS A 661 10.68 -31.86 -4.09
CA LYS A 661 12.03 -32.00 -3.51
C LYS A 661 12.01 -31.55 -2.05
N VAL A 662 12.01 -32.53 -1.15
CA VAL A 662 12.20 -32.32 0.28
C VAL A 662 13.70 -32.18 0.54
N GLY A 663 14.17 -30.95 0.74
CA GLY A 663 15.47 -30.70 1.35
C GLY A 663 15.42 -31.02 2.85
N PRO A 664 16.58 -31.28 3.52
CA PRO A 664 16.62 -31.71 4.92
C PRO A 664 15.85 -30.79 5.89
N ASP A 665 15.89 -29.48 5.63
CA ASP A 665 15.23 -28.45 6.46
C ASP A 665 13.92 -27.90 5.85
N SER A 666 13.50 -28.40 4.69
CA SER A 666 12.32 -27.87 3.99
C SER A 666 11.03 -28.51 4.51
N ILE A 667 10.10 -27.69 4.98
CA ILE A 667 8.79 -28.15 5.41
C ILE A 667 7.82 -28.09 4.24
N THR A 668 7.59 -29.26 3.63
CA THR A 668 6.63 -29.49 2.55
C THR A 668 5.34 -30.10 3.08
N SER A 669 4.32 -30.25 2.22
CA SER A 669 3.12 -31.03 2.58
C SER A 669 3.45 -32.48 2.96
N ALA A 670 4.45 -33.10 2.31
CA ALA A 670 4.86 -34.49 2.58
C ALA A 670 5.54 -34.65 3.95
N THR A 671 6.33 -33.67 4.40
CA THR A 671 6.88 -33.68 5.78
C THR A 671 5.81 -33.39 6.84
N CYS A 672 4.75 -32.67 6.48
CA CYS A 672 3.62 -32.42 7.37
C CYS A 672 2.72 -33.66 7.50
N GLU A 673 2.47 -34.37 6.39
CA GLU A 673 1.87 -35.70 6.32
C GLU A 673 2.62 -36.69 7.24
N GLU A 674 3.94 -36.80 7.08
CA GLU A 674 4.80 -37.62 7.95
C GLU A 674 4.65 -37.28 9.44
N ALA A 675 4.67 -35.98 9.78
CA ALA A 675 4.59 -35.49 11.15
C ALA A 675 3.22 -35.64 11.81
N ASN A 676 2.12 -35.57 11.06
CA ASN A 676 0.77 -35.51 11.62
C ASN A 676 -0.04 -36.79 11.39
N CYS A 677 0.20 -37.50 10.28
CA CYS A 677 -0.62 -38.60 9.81
C CYS A 677 0.11 -39.96 9.84
N GLU A 678 1.38 -40.00 9.43
CA GLU A 678 2.17 -41.25 9.50
C GLU A 678 2.70 -41.54 10.91
N ALA A 679 3.46 -40.61 11.49
CA ALA A 679 4.04 -40.78 12.82
C ALA A 679 3.08 -40.33 13.93
N GLY A 680 2.18 -39.37 13.63
CA GLY A 680 1.38 -38.62 14.60
C GLY A 680 0.31 -39.42 15.35
N ASN A 681 -0.77 -38.73 15.76
CA ASN A 681 -1.90 -39.35 16.45
C ASN A 681 -3.10 -39.33 15.49
N PRO A 682 -3.52 -40.48 14.92
CA PRO A 682 -3.27 -41.83 15.42
C PRO A 682 -2.00 -42.54 14.89
N GLY A 683 -1.43 -42.09 13.77
CA GLY A 683 -0.19 -42.69 13.23
C GLY A 683 -0.38 -44.10 12.70
N HIS A 684 -1.54 -44.37 12.08
CA HIS A 684 -1.95 -45.68 11.59
C HIS A 684 -1.52 -45.97 10.15
N PHE A 685 -1.13 -44.97 9.35
CA PHE A 685 -0.86 -45.18 7.91
C PHE A 685 0.24 -46.23 7.67
N VAL A 686 1.41 -46.08 8.30
CA VAL A 686 2.54 -47.00 8.08
C VAL A 686 2.22 -48.45 8.50
N PRO A 687 1.58 -48.71 9.66
CA PRO A 687 1.04 -50.04 9.98
C PRO A 687 -0.05 -50.53 9.01
N CYS A 688 -0.95 -49.66 8.54
CA CYS A 688 -2.06 -50.01 7.64
C CYS A 688 -1.54 -50.46 6.26
N VAL A 689 -0.61 -49.72 5.65
CA VAL A 689 -0.08 -50.07 4.33
C VAL A 689 0.90 -51.24 4.40
N GLY A 690 1.78 -51.28 5.42
CA GLY A 690 2.95 -52.16 5.45
C GLY A 690 3.98 -51.73 4.41
N ALA A 691 3.69 -51.97 3.14
CA ALA A 691 4.50 -51.60 1.99
C ALA A 691 4.32 -50.12 1.61
N ASN A 692 5.44 -49.41 1.44
CA ASN A 692 5.50 -48.12 0.74
C ASN A 692 6.89 -47.93 0.10
N ARG A 693 7.01 -46.99 -0.84
CA ARG A 693 8.25 -46.76 -1.61
C ARG A 693 9.52 -46.62 -0.75
N ARG A 694 9.47 -45.97 0.42
CA ARG A 694 10.63 -45.85 1.34
C ARG A 694 11.03 -47.22 1.92
N ARG A 695 10.05 -48.00 2.39
CA ARG A 695 10.28 -49.32 2.99
C ARG A 695 10.68 -50.39 1.98
N MET A 696 10.33 -50.22 0.70
CA MET A 696 10.72 -51.08 -0.43
C MET A 696 12.07 -50.68 -1.06
N ASN A 697 12.78 -49.70 -0.48
CA ASN A 697 14.00 -49.10 -1.07
C ASN A 697 13.81 -48.53 -2.50
N ILE A 698 12.60 -48.08 -2.83
CA ILE A 698 12.27 -47.49 -4.14
C ILE A 698 12.58 -45.99 -4.10
N THR A 699 13.49 -45.56 -4.98
CA THR A 699 13.68 -44.14 -5.28
C THR A 699 12.49 -43.62 -6.09
N SER A 700 11.96 -42.46 -5.69
CA SER A 700 10.67 -41.93 -6.18
C SER A 700 10.74 -40.47 -6.62
N ASP A 701 9.66 -39.95 -7.21
CA ASP A 701 9.50 -38.51 -7.49
C ASP A 701 9.69 -37.62 -6.25
N ILE A 702 9.32 -38.12 -5.07
CA ILE A 702 9.69 -37.54 -3.78
C ILE A 702 11.06 -38.10 -3.39
N ALA A 703 12.12 -37.37 -3.71
CA ALA A 703 13.48 -37.71 -3.31
C ALA A 703 13.64 -37.63 -1.78
N ARG A 704 14.33 -38.62 -1.18
CA ARG A 704 14.58 -38.72 0.27
C ARG A 704 16.05 -39.07 0.54
N PRO A 705 16.61 -38.71 1.71
CA PRO A 705 17.91 -39.20 2.15
C PRO A 705 17.90 -40.74 2.27
N GLY A 706 19.03 -41.40 1.99
CA GLY A 706 19.14 -42.87 2.10
C GLY A 706 18.80 -43.40 3.50
N ALA A 707 19.12 -42.65 4.56
CA ALA A 707 18.73 -42.97 5.94
C ALA A 707 17.21 -42.87 6.24
N GLN A 708 16.38 -42.58 5.23
CA GLN A 708 14.91 -42.66 5.28
C GLN A 708 14.36 -43.75 4.33
N GLN A 709 15.23 -44.61 3.78
CA GLN A 709 14.90 -45.77 2.96
C GLN A 709 15.40 -47.04 3.65
N CYS A 710 14.66 -48.13 3.50
CA CYS A 710 15.04 -49.44 4.03
C CYS A 710 16.29 -49.98 3.32
N GLN A 711 17.30 -50.40 4.08
CA GLN A 711 18.57 -50.91 3.55
C GLN A 711 18.61 -52.44 3.43
N ILE A 712 17.71 -53.15 4.11
CA ILE A 712 17.64 -54.63 4.19
C ILE A 712 16.66 -55.26 3.18
N VAL A 713 16.49 -54.66 2.00
CA VAL A 713 15.62 -55.17 0.94
C VAL A 713 16.41 -56.05 -0.03
N ASP A 714 16.04 -57.32 -0.15
CA ASP A 714 16.70 -58.30 -1.02
C ASP A 714 16.46 -58.04 -2.53
N VAL A 715 15.41 -57.28 -2.87
CA VAL A 715 15.06 -56.95 -4.27
C VAL A 715 16.02 -55.90 -4.84
N HIS A 716 17.18 -56.33 -5.32
CA HIS A 716 18.21 -55.46 -5.90
C HIS A 716 17.74 -54.65 -7.12
N SER A 717 16.81 -55.18 -7.92
CA SER A 717 16.33 -54.55 -9.16
C SER A 717 14.83 -54.78 -9.35
N TRP A 718 14.03 -53.81 -8.87
CA TRP A 718 12.59 -53.81 -9.11
C TRP A 718 12.22 -53.71 -10.61
N ASN A 719 13.13 -53.26 -11.50
CA ASN A 719 12.92 -53.30 -12.96
C ASN A 719 12.92 -54.74 -13.49
N GLU A 720 13.77 -55.62 -12.97
CA GLU A 720 13.79 -57.03 -13.35
C GLU A 720 12.65 -57.80 -12.69
N PHE A 721 12.34 -57.44 -11.44
CA PHE A 721 11.25 -58.05 -10.69
C PHE A 721 9.88 -57.71 -11.29
N PHE A 722 9.63 -56.44 -11.60
CA PHE A 722 8.44 -55.95 -12.28
C PHE A 722 8.87 -55.25 -13.59
N PRO A 723 9.00 -56.02 -14.70
CA PRO A 723 9.36 -55.44 -15.99
C PRO A 723 8.30 -54.43 -16.42
N PRO A 724 8.71 -53.28 -17.01
CA PRO A 724 7.77 -52.29 -17.50
C PRO A 724 6.84 -52.91 -18.53
N GLN A 725 5.53 -52.71 -18.36
CA GLN A 725 4.52 -53.07 -19.35
C GLN A 725 4.73 -52.16 -20.57
N ILE A 726 5.09 -52.77 -21.71
CA ILE A 726 5.42 -52.09 -22.99
C ILE A 726 4.14 -51.81 -23.78
#